data_AF-A0A8I3MG67-F1
#
_entry.id   AF-A0A8I3MG67-F1
#
_cell.length_a   1.000
_cell.length_b   1.000
_cell.length_c   1.000
_cell.angle_alpha   90.00
_cell.angle_beta   90.00
_cell.angle_gamma   90.00
#
_symmetry.space_group_name_H-M   'P 1'
#
loop_
_entity.id
_entity.type
_entity.pdbx_description
1 polymer ?
#
loop_
_entity_poly.entity_id
_entity_poly.type
_entity_poly.pdbx_seq_one_letter_code
_entity_poly.pdbx_strand_id
1 'polypeptide(L)'
;MLISIQSPGRSNTNSKRAPLPRGCGGDAAHSPPRPGLRRRPEKQGRARDRPCARRTGVPRLPTPAAGHPVREAGKVRERTGAGAGPVTWSNPRRASAVFPQPADWPLGGLRGPSRLRGRGRGQDVAQWERAPGRRGRGRARGAGPGGGGSNERAPRPGPAGARDAAERLVANVTVCKPRGVVKGAGLGVRCRPRGGTMAATVRRQRPRRLACWAVLAVLLADLLPLSDTLAVMSVDLGSESMKVAIVKPGVPMEIVLNKESRRKTPVTVTLKENERFFGDSAASMAIKNPKATLRYFQHLLGKQEGNPHVALYGARFPEHELGFDPQRQTVHFQISPQLQFSPEEVLGMVLNYSRSLAEDFAEQPIKDAVITVPAFFNQAERRAVLQAARMAGLKVLQLINDNTATALSYGVFRRKDINTTAQNVMFYDMGSGSTVCTIVTYQTVKTKEAGMQPQLQIRGVGFDRTLGGLEMELRLREHLARLFNEQRKGQRAKDVRENPRAMAKLLREANRLKTVLSANADHMAQIEGLMDDVDFKAKVTRAEFEELCADLFERVPGPVQQALQSAEMNLDEIEQVILVGGATRVPKVQEVLLKAVGKEELGKNVNADEAAAMGAVYQAAALSKAFKVKPFVVRDAVIYPILVEFTREVEEEPGVRSLKHNKRVLFSRMGPYPQRKVITFNRYNHDFNFHINYGDLGFLGPEDLRVFGSQNLTTVKLKGVGESFKKYPDYESKGIKAHFNLDESGVLSLIKVESVFETLVEDSPEEESTLTKLGNTISSLFGGGTTPDAKENGTDSVQEEEESPAEGSKDEPGEQAELKEEAEAPVEDTSQPPPTEPKEDAAPEEEKAAEKEKEEKSEAQKPSEKKEAGSEPVPPAPEEEKKQKPARKQRMVEEIGVELMVLDLPDLPEDELARSAQKLQDLTLRDLEKQEREKAANSLEAFIFETQDKLYQPEYQEVSTEEQREEISGRLSAASTWLEDEGFGATTVMLKEKLTELRKLCHGLFFRVEERKKWPERLSALDNLLNHSSMFLKGARLIPEMDQIFTEVEMTTLEKVINETWAWKNATMAEQAKLPATEKPVLLSKDIEAKMMALDREVQYLLNKAKFAKPRPRPKDKNGTRAEPPLNASDQAEKVIPPPGETEDAKPISEPEKETRSEPTDAEPLELGGPGAEPEQKEPPTGQKPTLKNDEL
;
A
#
# COMPACT_ATOMS: atom_id res chain seq x y z
N MET A 1 -68.55 -10.22 -27.06
CA MET A 1 -68.12 -11.45 -26.36
C MET A 1 -67.62 -10.98 -24.99
N LEU A 2 -68.24 -11.27 -23.83
CA LEU A 2 -68.74 -12.55 -23.26
C LEU A 2 -67.58 -13.55 -23.13
N ILE A 3 -67.27 -14.18 -21.98
CA ILE A 3 -67.95 -14.41 -20.68
C ILE A 3 -66.85 -14.56 -19.58
N SER A 4 -66.93 -13.97 -18.36
CA SER A 4 -67.43 -14.50 -17.06
C SER A 4 -66.87 -15.91 -16.66
N ILE A 5 -66.43 -16.23 -15.42
CA ILE A 5 -67.25 -16.56 -14.22
C ILE A 5 -66.37 -16.83 -12.95
N GLN A 6 -66.86 -16.39 -11.77
CA GLN A 6 -66.79 -16.88 -10.36
C GLN A 6 -65.57 -17.60 -9.70
N SER A 7 -65.43 -17.33 -8.39
CA SER A 7 -64.85 -18.22 -7.35
C SER A 7 -65.96 -18.95 -6.56
N PRO A 8 -65.69 -20.10 -5.91
CA PRO A 8 -65.76 -20.17 -4.42
C PRO A 8 -64.75 -21.17 -3.80
N GLY A 9 -64.57 -21.32 -2.47
CA GLY A 9 -65.14 -20.61 -1.30
C GLY A 9 -65.60 -21.55 -0.15
N ARG A 10 -65.35 -21.17 1.11
CA ARG A 10 -65.97 -21.59 2.42
C ARG A 10 -65.16 -20.89 3.55
N SER A 11 -65.69 -20.06 4.47
CA SER A 11 -66.80 -20.18 5.45
C SER A 11 -66.46 -21.12 6.63
N ASN A 12 -66.73 -20.83 7.91
CA ASN A 12 -67.47 -19.72 8.54
C ASN A 12 -67.02 -19.58 10.02
N THR A 13 -67.28 -18.49 10.76
CA THR A 13 -68.53 -18.32 11.54
C THR A 13 -68.64 -16.94 12.24
N ASN A 14 -69.89 -16.49 12.42
CA ASN A 14 -70.48 -15.52 13.38
C ASN A 14 -69.54 -14.55 14.16
N SER A 15 -69.63 -13.22 14.08
CA SER A 15 -70.77 -12.26 14.05
C SER A 15 -71.52 -12.03 15.37
N LYS A 16 -71.54 -10.77 15.85
CA LYS A 16 -72.62 -10.13 16.65
C LYS A 16 -72.53 -8.59 16.51
N ARG A 17 -73.57 -7.85 16.91
CA ARG A 17 -73.85 -6.46 16.51
C ARG A 17 -73.49 -5.37 17.56
N ALA A 18 -73.47 -4.12 17.08
CA ALA A 18 -73.38 -2.82 17.77
C ALA A 18 -74.50 -2.59 18.85
N PRO A 19 -74.52 -1.50 19.70
CA PRO A 19 -73.96 -0.15 19.48
C PRO A 19 -73.35 0.60 20.72
N LEU A 20 -73.15 1.93 20.57
CA LEU A 20 -72.80 2.97 21.57
C LEU A 20 -73.96 3.24 22.58
N PRO A 21 -73.89 4.14 23.62
CA PRO A 21 -72.77 4.99 24.15
C PRO A 21 -72.64 5.08 25.71
N ARG A 22 -71.60 5.80 26.24
CA ARG A 22 -71.42 6.32 27.64
C ARG A 22 -71.31 5.26 28.78
N GLY A 23 -70.76 5.51 29.98
CA GLY A 23 -69.95 6.63 30.54
C GLY A 23 -69.88 6.63 32.09
N CYS A 24 -68.85 7.25 32.69
CA CYS A 24 -68.60 7.47 34.15
C CYS A 24 -68.31 6.21 35.02
N GLY A 25 -67.64 6.26 36.19
CA GLY A 25 -66.96 7.34 36.97
C GLY A 25 -66.07 6.68 38.07
N GLY A 26 -65.48 7.35 39.08
CA GLY A 26 -65.42 8.79 39.46
C GLY A 26 -63.96 9.32 39.51
N ASP A 27 -63.56 10.28 40.36
CA ASP A 27 -64.23 10.89 41.52
C ASP A 27 -63.75 12.32 41.88
N ALA A 28 -64.51 13.00 42.76
CA ALA A 28 -64.20 14.24 43.51
C ALA A 28 -64.16 15.62 42.77
N ALA A 29 -64.40 16.70 43.53
CA ALA A 29 -64.96 17.98 43.03
C ALA A 29 -64.82 19.20 43.99
N HIS A 30 -65.07 20.44 43.51
CA HIS A 30 -65.75 21.59 44.17
C HIS A 30 -65.52 22.96 43.44
N SER A 31 -66.34 23.99 43.73
CA SER A 31 -66.47 25.31 43.03
C SER A 31 -67.44 26.26 43.81
N PRO A 32 -67.72 27.55 43.43
CA PRO A 32 -67.27 28.40 42.30
C PRO A 32 -66.38 29.62 42.76
N PRO A 33 -66.69 30.97 42.80
CA PRO A 33 -67.88 31.81 42.49
C PRO A 33 -67.62 33.05 41.56
N ARG A 34 -68.44 34.13 41.66
CA ARG A 34 -68.37 35.50 41.05
C ARG A 34 -69.04 36.51 42.06
N PRO A 35 -69.03 37.88 41.98
CA PRO A 35 -68.94 38.79 40.78
C PRO A 35 -68.29 40.22 40.94
N GLY A 36 -68.34 41.06 39.88
CA GLY A 36 -68.29 42.55 39.91
C GLY A 36 -66.92 43.27 39.75
N LEU A 37 -66.79 44.62 39.61
CA LEU A 37 -67.65 45.65 38.97
C LEU A 37 -66.92 47.04 38.84
N ARG A 38 -66.92 47.72 37.67
CA ARG A 38 -66.58 49.18 37.38
C ARG A 38 -65.24 49.76 37.91
N ARG A 39 -64.42 50.49 37.11
CA ARG A 39 -64.63 51.90 36.68
C ARG A 39 -63.72 52.34 35.48
N ARG A 40 -64.20 53.37 34.76
CA ARG A 40 -63.47 54.35 33.87
C ARG A 40 -63.40 55.72 34.62
N PRO A 41 -62.86 56.84 34.09
CA PRO A 41 -62.20 57.14 32.79
C PRO A 41 -60.70 57.51 33.00
N GLU A 42 -59.93 58.30 32.24
CA GLU A 42 -60.08 59.40 31.24
C GLU A 42 -58.70 59.54 30.50
N LYS A 43 -58.47 60.17 29.33
CA LYS A 43 -59.19 61.12 28.45
C LYS A 43 -59.06 60.72 26.96
N GLN A 44 -60.02 61.24 26.16
CA GLN A 44 -59.92 61.84 24.80
C GLN A 44 -58.90 61.30 23.75
N GLY A 45 -59.23 61.24 22.46
CA GLY A 45 -60.42 61.76 21.77
C GLY A 45 -60.54 61.31 20.31
N ARG A 46 -61.59 61.78 19.63
CA ARG A 46 -61.91 61.47 18.23
C ARG A 46 -61.29 62.49 17.26
N ALA A 47 -61.18 62.03 16.02
CA ALA A 47 -61.34 62.78 14.77
C ALA A 47 -60.17 63.63 14.24
N ARG A 48 -60.11 63.59 12.90
CA ARG A 48 -59.78 64.65 11.94
C ARG A 48 -59.44 66.02 12.57
N ASP A 49 -58.28 66.55 12.18
CA ASP A 49 -58.31 67.61 11.16
C ASP A 49 -57.04 67.65 10.29
N ARG A 50 -57.22 68.18 9.08
CA ARG A 50 -56.15 68.77 8.26
C ARG A 50 -56.31 70.28 8.38
N PRO A 51 -55.22 71.06 8.37
CA PRO A 51 -54.86 71.66 7.08
C PRO A 51 -53.34 71.70 6.75
N CYS A 52 -53.12 71.79 5.43
CA CYS A 52 -52.01 72.39 4.66
C CYS A 52 -50.80 73.02 5.37
N ALA A 53 -49.57 72.99 4.81
CA ALA A 53 -48.98 72.32 3.63
C ALA A 53 -47.43 72.48 3.70
N ARG A 54 -46.54 71.89 2.89
CA ARG A 54 -46.54 71.32 1.52
C ARG A 54 -45.69 70.01 1.53
N ARG A 55 -45.42 69.25 0.46
CA ARG A 55 -45.72 69.31 -1.00
C ARG A 55 -45.85 67.87 -1.54
N THR A 56 -46.35 67.72 -2.77
CA THR A 56 -46.22 66.51 -3.63
C THR A 56 -44.79 66.32 -4.16
N GLY A 57 -44.33 65.13 -4.62
CA GLY A 57 -44.91 63.77 -4.55
C GLY A 57 -44.74 62.91 -5.83
N VAL A 58 -44.04 61.75 -5.71
CA VAL A 58 -44.11 60.50 -6.55
C VAL A 58 -43.77 60.60 -8.07
N PRO A 59 -42.78 59.84 -8.58
CA PRO A 59 -43.08 58.62 -9.39
C PRO A 59 -42.06 57.45 -9.28
N ARG A 60 -42.33 56.33 -10.01
CA ARG A 60 -41.45 55.16 -10.23
C ARG A 60 -41.13 55.02 -11.73
N LEU A 61 -39.88 54.61 -12.07
CA LEU A 61 -39.40 54.11 -13.39
C LEU A 61 -39.49 55.13 -14.57
N PRO A 62 -38.49 55.19 -15.48
CA PRO A 62 -38.45 54.24 -16.62
C PRO A 62 -37.03 53.87 -17.12
N THR A 63 -36.97 53.33 -18.35
CA THR A 63 -35.81 52.98 -19.17
C THR A 63 -35.00 54.17 -19.72
N PRO A 64 -33.78 53.96 -20.28
CA PRO A 64 -32.92 55.03 -20.80
C PRO A 64 -33.14 55.35 -22.30
N ALA A 65 -33.20 56.64 -22.68
CA ALA A 65 -32.81 57.16 -24.01
C ALA A 65 -32.80 58.71 -24.12
N ALA A 66 -31.74 59.25 -24.75
CA ALA A 66 -31.65 60.48 -25.58
C ALA A 66 -31.98 61.90 -25.04
N GLY A 67 -31.19 62.89 -25.51
CA GLY A 67 -31.43 64.34 -25.31
C GLY A 67 -30.39 65.28 -25.97
N HIS A 68 -30.69 65.76 -27.18
CA HIS A 68 -29.99 66.84 -27.93
C HIS A 68 -30.76 68.19 -27.71
N PRO A 69 -30.67 69.31 -28.50
CA PRO A 69 -29.90 69.69 -29.71
C PRO A 69 -29.10 71.04 -29.49
N VAL A 70 -28.72 71.95 -30.41
CA VAL A 70 -28.76 72.14 -31.89
C VAL A 70 -27.57 73.05 -32.31
N ARG A 71 -26.99 72.90 -33.52
CA ARG A 71 -26.87 73.96 -34.57
C ARG A 71 -26.22 73.43 -35.87
N GLU A 72 -26.30 74.24 -36.94
CA GLU A 72 -26.05 73.88 -38.36
C GLU A 72 -24.57 74.12 -38.79
N ALA A 73 -24.04 73.81 -40.00
CA ALA A 73 -24.60 73.37 -41.30
C ALA A 73 -23.51 72.70 -42.22
N GLY A 74 -23.88 71.98 -43.31
CA GLY A 74 -23.10 72.02 -44.57
C GLY A 74 -22.69 70.73 -45.37
N LYS A 75 -23.50 70.37 -46.40
CA LYS A 75 -23.15 69.99 -47.81
C LYS A 75 -22.36 68.68 -48.23
N VAL A 76 -22.86 68.04 -49.33
CA VAL A 76 -22.19 67.12 -50.35
C VAL A 76 -21.85 65.67 -49.89
N ARG A 77 -22.53 64.58 -50.36
CA ARG A 77 -22.40 63.74 -51.61
C ARG A 77 -21.04 63.00 -51.74
N GLU A 78 -20.84 61.77 -52.26
CA GLU A 78 -21.61 60.64 -52.89
C GLU A 78 -20.64 59.42 -53.09
N ARG A 79 -20.94 58.15 -53.46
CA ARG A 79 -22.14 57.25 -53.57
C ARG A 79 -21.70 55.77 -53.84
N THR A 80 -22.52 54.77 -53.47
CA THR A 80 -22.56 53.36 -54.00
C THR A 80 -21.33 52.44 -53.76
N GLY A 81 -21.45 51.09 -53.73
CA GLY A 81 -22.61 50.20 -53.92
C GLY A 81 -22.30 48.72 -53.56
N ALA A 82 -23.23 47.78 -53.81
CA ALA A 82 -23.13 46.37 -53.44
C ALA A 82 -23.06 45.41 -54.65
N GLY A 83 -22.65 44.15 -54.44
CA GLY A 83 -22.60 43.10 -55.47
C GLY A 83 -22.49 41.67 -54.90
N ALA A 84 -22.93 40.68 -55.68
CA ALA A 84 -22.85 39.25 -55.38
C ALA A 84 -21.78 38.54 -56.25
N GLY A 85 -21.67 37.20 -56.18
CA GLY A 85 -20.79 36.39 -57.04
C GLY A 85 -21.29 36.25 -58.50
N PRO A 86 -20.81 35.29 -59.33
CA PRO A 86 -20.07 34.07 -58.96
C PRO A 86 -18.87 33.66 -59.88
N VAL A 87 -18.25 32.51 -59.55
CA VAL A 87 -17.56 31.49 -60.39
C VAL A 87 -17.11 31.84 -61.83
N THR A 88 -15.82 31.60 -62.16
CA THR A 88 -15.36 30.98 -63.44
C THR A 88 -13.91 30.45 -63.37
N TRP A 89 -13.34 29.90 -64.46
CA TRP A 89 -12.23 28.93 -64.46
C TRP A 89 -11.00 29.29 -65.33
N SER A 90 -9.86 28.68 -64.99
CA SER A 90 -8.73 28.23 -65.86
C SER A 90 -7.84 29.18 -66.72
N ASN A 91 -6.57 29.33 -66.29
CA ASN A 91 -5.30 28.98 -67.02
C ASN A 91 -4.96 29.73 -68.38
N PRO A 92 -3.83 29.48 -69.11
CA PRO A 92 -2.58 28.76 -68.80
C PRO A 92 -1.21 29.36 -69.30
N ARG A 93 -0.09 28.88 -68.71
CA ARG A 93 1.31 28.74 -69.27
C ARG A 93 2.10 30.02 -69.61
N ARG A 94 3.45 30.05 -69.59
CA ARG A 94 4.52 29.08 -69.16
C ARG A 94 5.59 29.87 -68.33
N ALA A 95 6.91 29.59 -68.16
CA ALA A 95 7.92 28.72 -68.78
C ALA A 95 8.64 27.80 -67.74
N SER A 96 9.87 27.32 -68.01
CA SER A 96 10.65 26.44 -67.08
C SER A 96 12.15 26.35 -67.46
N ALA A 97 13.04 26.13 -66.48
CA ALA A 97 14.39 25.54 -66.64
C ALA A 97 14.60 24.43 -65.58
N VAL A 98 15.20 23.30 -65.94
CA VAL A 98 15.05 21.94 -65.34
C VAL A 98 16.24 21.06 -65.82
N PHE A 99 16.89 20.12 -65.11
CA PHE A 99 17.12 19.83 -63.67
C PHE A 99 18.28 18.78 -63.57
N PRO A 100 18.76 18.39 -62.37
CA PRO A 100 18.51 17.00 -61.92
C PRO A 100 18.01 16.93 -60.45
N GLN A 101 17.09 16.07 -59.97
CA GLN A 101 16.74 14.63 -60.18
C GLN A 101 17.75 13.60 -59.63
N PRO A 102 17.33 12.35 -59.25
CA PRO A 102 15.98 11.72 -59.27
C PRO A 102 15.51 11.10 -57.89
N ALA A 103 14.19 10.99 -57.59
CA ALA A 103 13.27 9.79 -57.68
C ALA A 103 13.43 8.71 -56.58
N ASP A 104 12.48 7.80 -56.23
CA ASP A 104 10.98 7.68 -56.17
C ASP A 104 10.70 6.43 -55.23
N TRP A 105 9.55 6.09 -54.60
CA TRP A 105 8.18 5.72 -55.06
C TRP A 105 8.14 4.68 -56.23
N PRO A 106 7.06 3.89 -56.53
CA PRO A 106 5.67 4.02 -56.07
C PRO A 106 4.80 2.75 -55.80
N LEU A 107 3.62 3.01 -55.22
CA LEU A 107 2.28 2.39 -55.34
C LEU A 107 2.03 1.14 -56.26
N GLY A 108 1.23 0.18 -55.74
CA GLY A 108 -0.15 -0.03 -56.26
C GLY A 108 -0.64 -1.43 -56.72
N GLY A 109 -1.64 -1.99 -56.02
CA GLY A 109 -2.83 -2.61 -56.67
C GLY A 109 -3.18 -4.11 -56.46
N LEU A 110 -4.50 -4.38 -56.53
CA LEU A 110 -5.21 -5.64 -56.87
C LEU A 110 -5.42 -6.79 -55.82
N ARG A 111 -6.72 -6.98 -55.49
CA ARG A 111 -7.52 -8.22 -55.36
C ARG A 111 -6.87 -9.55 -54.90
N GLY A 112 -7.42 -10.17 -53.84
CA GLY A 112 -7.41 -11.64 -53.65
C GLY A 112 -7.61 -12.10 -52.19
N PRO A 113 -8.49 -13.09 -51.89
CA PRO A 113 -8.71 -13.57 -50.52
C PRO A 113 -8.13 -14.97 -50.22
N SER A 114 -8.17 -15.32 -48.92
CA SER A 114 -8.30 -16.67 -48.32
C SER A 114 -7.06 -17.44 -47.81
N ARG A 115 -7.15 -17.80 -46.51
CA ARG A 115 -6.81 -19.07 -45.82
C ARG A 115 -5.59 -19.89 -46.31
N LEU A 116 -4.58 -20.12 -45.43
CA LEU A 116 -4.35 -21.43 -44.74
C LEU A 116 -3.12 -21.44 -43.77
N ARG A 117 -2.83 -22.62 -43.19
CA ARG A 117 -2.02 -22.92 -41.98
C ARG A 117 -0.53 -23.22 -42.22
N GLY A 118 0.31 -23.04 -41.18
CA GLY A 118 1.66 -23.62 -40.99
C GLY A 118 2.52 -22.70 -40.10
N ARG A 119 3.10 -23.00 -38.91
CA ARG A 119 3.73 -24.16 -38.20
C ARG A 119 5.19 -24.51 -38.60
N GLY A 120 6.10 -24.39 -37.62
CA GLY A 120 7.57 -24.66 -37.65
C GLY A 120 8.35 -23.35 -37.39
N ARG A 121 9.25 -23.14 -36.40
CA ARG A 121 10.19 -23.89 -35.52
C ARG A 121 11.60 -24.19 -36.10
N GLY A 122 12.63 -23.79 -35.34
CA GLY A 122 14.10 -23.86 -35.61
C GLY A 122 14.72 -22.44 -35.53
N GLN A 123 15.69 -22.04 -34.67
CA GLN A 123 16.84 -22.64 -33.94
C GLN A 123 18.07 -23.02 -34.79
N ASP A 124 19.35 -22.90 -34.37
CA ASP A 124 20.12 -22.18 -33.30
C ASP A 124 21.63 -22.61 -33.40
N VAL A 125 22.73 -21.90 -33.07
CA VAL A 125 23.19 -20.48 -32.99
C VAL A 125 24.74 -20.48 -33.25
N ALA A 126 25.47 -19.34 -33.25
CA ALA A 126 26.95 -19.32 -33.36
C ALA A 126 27.67 -18.31 -32.41
N GLN A 127 28.86 -18.69 -31.88
CA GLN A 127 29.67 -17.97 -30.87
C GLN A 127 31.18 -18.39 -30.90
N TRP A 128 32.10 -17.56 -30.37
CA TRP A 128 33.58 -17.71 -30.18
C TRP A 128 34.02 -16.73 -29.02
N GLU A 129 35.23 -16.61 -28.42
CA GLU A 129 36.55 -17.33 -28.24
C GLU A 129 37.36 -16.57 -27.11
N ARG A 130 38.52 -16.94 -26.52
CA ARG A 130 39.26 -18.20 -26.24
C ARG A 130 40.12 -18.04 -24.93
N ALA A 131 41.44 -18.34 -24.92
CA ALA A 131 42.40 -18.39 -23.76
C ALA A 131 43.88 -18.25 -24.28
N PRO A 132 45.02 -18.71 -23.67
CA PRO A 132 45.35 -19.28 -22.32
C PRO A 132 46.76 -18.95 -21.68
N GLY A 133 47.07 -19.38 -20.43
CA GLY A 133 48.42 -19.97 -20.12
C GLY A 133 49.13 -19.96 -18.72
N ARG A 134 49.50 -21.14 -18.13
CA ARG A 134 50.90 -21.42 -17.63
C ARG A 134 51.23 -21.76 -16.12
N ARG A 135 51.26 -23.06 -15.74
CA ARG A 135 52.12 -23.76 -14.70
C ARG A 135 51.66 -23.75 -13.21
N GLY A 136 51.95 -24.76 -12.35
CA GLY A 136 52.41 -26.16 -12.58
C GLY A 136 52.95 -26.98 -11.36
N ARG A 137 52.44 -28.22 -11.17
CA ARG A 137 52.99 -29.43 -10.45
C ARG A 137 53.33 -29.44 -8.92
N GLY A 138 52.78 -30.43 -8.19
CA GLY A 138 53.27 -30.96 -6.88
C GLY A 138 52.32 -32.01 -6.24
N ARG A 139 52.82 -33.11 -5.64
CA ARG A 139 52.04 -34.24 -5.04
C ARG A 139 52.91 -35.13 -4.12
N ALA A 140 52.44 -36.07 -3.29
CA ALA A 140 51.22 -36.30 -2.47
C ALA A 140 51.27 -37.75 -1.86
N ARG A 141 50.70 -38.01 -0.66
CA ARG A 141 50.53 -39.39 -0.08
C ARG A 141 49.23 -39.56 0.77
N GLY A 142 48.91 -40.81 1.16
CA GLY A 142 47.75 -41.22 1.98
C GLY A 142 47.92 -40.97 3.50
N ALA A 143 47.15 -41.56 4.43
CA ALA A 143 46.01 -42.51 4.35
C ALA A 143 45.11 -42.35 5.62
N GLY A 144 44.09 -43.20 5.82
CA GLY A 144 43.32 -43.34 7.09
C GLY A 144 43.90 -44.42 8.02
N PRO A 145 43.18 -44.97 9.03
CA PRO A 145 41.77 -44.80 9.41
C PRO A 145 41.61 -44.32 10.89
N GLY A 146 40.61 -44.78 11.66
CA GLY A 146 40.48 -44.46 13.10
C GLY A 146 39.58 -45.43 13.90
N GLY A 147 39.37 -45.13 15.20
CA GLY A 147 38.36 -45.73 16.09
C GLY A 147 38.89 -46.48 17.34
N GLY A 148 38.16 -46.40 18.48
CA GLY A 148 38.15 -47.46 19.52
C GLY A 148 38.31 -47.10 21.02
N GLY A 149 37.18 -47.05 21.76
CA GLY A 149 37.06 -47.45 23.19
C GLY A 149 37.42 -46.45 24.32
N SER A 150 37.01 -46.65 25.59
CA SER A 150 35.89 -47.47 26.15
C SER A 150 35.66 -47.29 27.68
N ASN A 151 34.39 -47.21 28.11
CA ASN A 151 33.75 -47.59 29.40
C ASN A 151 34.24 -47.16 30.82
N GLU A 152 33.27 -46.63 31.61
CA GLU A 152 32.92 -46.96 33.03
C GLU A 152 33.94 -46.66 34.19
N ARG A 153 33.59 -46.41 35.48
CA ARG A 153 32.32 -46.41 36.26
C ARG A 153 32.44 -45.64 37.63
N ALA A 154 31.42 -44.87 38.04
CA ALA A 154 30.80 -44.72 39.41
C ALA A 154 31.65 -44.53 40.73
N PRO A 155 31.08 -44.21 41.94
CA PRO A 155 29.88 -43.42 42.35
C PRO A 155 30.01 -42.45 43.59
N ARG A 156 29.08 -41.47 43.69
CA ARG A 156 28.32 -40.87 44.87
C ARG A 156 28.81 -40.96 46.35
N PRO A 157 28.58 -39.91 47.19
CA PRO A 157 27.29 -39.70 47.95
C PRO A 157 26.75 -38.24 48.04
N GLY A 158 25.71 -37.98 48.87
CA GLY A 158 25.04 -36.66 49.15
C GLY A 158 24.77 -36.45 50.68
N PRO A 159 23.70 -35.78 51.21
CA PRO A 159 22.53 -35.09 50.60
C PRO A 159 22.01 -33.75 51.29
N ALA A 160 20.91 -33.15 50.77
CA ALA A 160 19.98 -32.13 51.37
C ALA A 160 20.49 -30.68 51.70
N GLY A 161 19.78 -29.54 51.60
CA GLY A 161 18.62 -29.08 50.78
C GLY A 161 17.18 -29.17 51.35
N ALA A 162 16.21 -28.25 51.15
CA ALA A 162 16.12 -26.83 50.68
C ALA A 162 14.64 -26.29 50.76
N ARG A 163 14.34 -24.97 50.86
CA ARG A 163 12.96 -24.37 50.72
C ARG A 163 12.85 -22.83 50.61
N ASP A 164 11.83 -22.36 49.85
CA ASP A 164 11.04 -21.09 49.90
C ASP A 164 11.77 -19.72 49.80
N ALA A 165 11.23 -18.57 49.32
CA ALA A 165 9.89 -18.10 48.86
C ALA A 165 10.07 -16.87 47.90
N ALA A 166 9.07 -16.00 47.64
CA ALA A 166 7.90 -16.14 46.76
C ALA A 166 7.14 -14.78 46.61
N GLU A 167 6.18 -14.69 45.66
CA GLU A 167 5.24 -13.56 45.42
C GLU A 167 5.87 -12.21 44.93
N ARG A 168 5.17 -11.19 44.36
CA ARG A 168 3.74 -10.76 44.39
C ARG A 168 3.25 -9.99 43.14
N LEU A 169 1.97 -10.20 42.77
CA LEU A 169 0.90 -9.21 42.43
C LEU A 169 -0.28 -10.02 41.83
N VAL A 170 -1.54 -10.07 42.31
CA VAL A 170 -2.45 -9.16 43.05
C VAL A 170 -3.04 -8.06 42.12
N ALA A 171 -4.36 -7.90 41.91
CA ALA A 171 -5.53 -8.76 42.22
C ALA A 171 -6.79 -8.35 41.38
N ASN A 172 -7.88 -9.11 41.50
CA ASN A 172 -9.20 -8.87 40.89
C ASN A 172 -9.89 -7.56 41.34
N VAL A 173 -10.91 -7.09 40.58
CA VAL A 173 -12.31 -6.81 41.03
C VAL A 173 -13.11 -6.05 39.93
N THR A 174 -14.43 -6.17 39.65
CA THR A 174 -15.54 -7.16 39.77
C THR A 174 -16.76 -6.56 38.98
N VAL A 175 -17.95 -7.22 38.98
CA VAL A 175 -19.33 -6.67 38.76
C VAL A 175 -19.87 -6.71 37.31
N CYS A 176 -21.09 -7.19 36.99
CA CYS A 176 -22.06 -8.12 37.61
C CYS A 176 -23.25 -8.41 36.65
N LYS A 177 -23.91 -9.58 36.76
CA LYS A 177 -25.41 -9.78 36.88
C LYS A 177 -25.79 -11.28 37.01
N PRO A 178 -27.02 -11.68 37.47
CA PRO A 178 -27.05 -12.56 38.67
C PRO A 178 -28.11 -13.70 38.79
N ARG A 179 -27.86 -14.57 39.80
CA ARG A 179 -28.80 -15.27 40.73
C ARG A 179 -29.67 -16.49 40.29
N GLY A 180 -29.54 -17.57 41.10
CA GLY A 180 -30.49 -18.69 41.28
C GLY A 180 -29.79 -19.99 41.79
N VAL A 181 -29.50 -20.27 43.08
CA VAL A 181 -30.32 -20.47 44.32
C VAL A 181 -30.92 -21.90 44.44
N VAL A 182 -30.74 -22.74 45.49
CA VAL A 182 -29.83 -22.78 46.67
C VAL A 182 -29.94 -24.15 47.44
N LYS A 183 -28.94 -24.53 48.28
CA LYS A 183 -28.83 -25.72 49.21
C LYS A 183 -28.57 -27.10 48.54
N GLY A 184 -27.94 -28.10 49.20
CA GLY A 184 -27.19 -28.11 50.49
C GLY A 184 -27.00 -29.52 51.13
N ALA A 185 -25.92 -29.70 51.92
CA ALA A 185 -25.52 -30.89 52.74
C ALA A 185 -25.05 -32.18 51.99
N GLY A 186 -24.21 -33.07 52.57
CA GLY A 186 -23.32 -32.93 53.75
C GLY A 186 -22.92 -34.27 54.45
N LEU A 187 -21.61 -34.49 54.70
CA LEU A 187 -20.98 -35.56 55.54
C LEU A 187 -21.11 -37.03 55.04
N GLY A 188 -20.23 -38.01 55.34
CA GLY A 188 -18.86 -38.01 55.92
C GLY A 188 -18.60 -39.08 57.02
N VAL A 189 -17.56 -39.94 56.92
CA VAL A 189 -16.92 -40.75 58.01
C VAL A 189 -15.65 -41.53 57.52
N ARG A 190 -14.85 -42.18 58.40
CA ARG A 190 -13.44 -42.62 58.20
C ARG A 190 -13.07 -44.08 58.55
N CYS A 191 -12.24 -44.70 57.69
CA CYS A 191 -10.97 -45.45 57.97
C CYS A 191 -10.86 -46.88 58.58
N ARG A 192 -9.79 -47.59 58.11
CA ARG A 192 -8.94 -48.68 58.73
C ARG A 192 -9.46 -50.16 58.71
N PRO A 193 -8.57 -51.20 58.83
CA PRO A 193 -7.24 -51.40 58.21
C PRO A 193 -6.83 -52.87 57.87
N ARG A 194 -5.58 -53.06 57.36
CA ARG A 194 -4.67 -54.26 57.38
C ARG A 194 -4.87 -55.42 56.37
N GLY A 195 -3.73 -55.87 55.80
CA GLY A 195 -3.41 -57.29 55.49
C GLY A 195 -3.13 -57.63 54.01
N GLY A 196 -1.96 -58.24 53.71
CA GLY A 196 -1.65 -58.83 52.39
C GLY A 196 -0.16 -58.71 51.97
N THR A 197 0.44 -59.77 51.43
CA THR A 197 1.90 -59.87 51.17
C THR A 197 2.28 -60.16 49.71
N MET A 198 3.42 -59.60 49.28
CA MET A 198 4.39 -60.10 48.29
C MET A 198 3.88 -60.92 47.08
N ALA A 199 3.92 -60.32 45.88
CA ALA A 199 4.31 -60.99 44.64
C ALA A 199 4.98 -59.98 43.70
N ALA A 200 6.00 -60.39 42.94
CA ALA A 200 6.76 -59.50 42.06
C ALA A 200 6.29 -59.62 40.59
N THR A 201 6.24 -58.50 39.86
CA THR A 201 6.07 -58.50 38.40
C THR A 201 6.77 -57.29 37.76
N VAL A 202 7.35 -57.49 36.57
CA VAL A 202 8.31 -56.56 35.95
C VAL A 202 7.64 -55.28 35.43
N ARG A 203 8.04 -54.11 35.98
CA ARG A 203 7.63 -52.80 35.46
C ARG A 203 8.28 -52.51 34.09
N ARG A 204 7.51 -52.62 32.99
CA ARG A 204 7.89 -52.10 31.67
C ARG A 204 8.08 -50.57 31.73
N GLN A 205 9.26 -50.06 31.39
CA GLN A 205 9.53 -48.63 31.29
C GLN A 205 8.94 -48.01 30.00
N ARG A 206 7.62 -47.71 29.99
CA ARG A 206 6.98 -46.89 28.94
C ARG A 206 5.93 -45.93 29.53
N PRO A 207 6.37 -44.77 30.04
CA PRO A 207 5.65 -43.53 29.70
C PRO A 207 6.55 -42.37 29.29
N ARG A 208 7.85 -42.37 29.67
CA ARG A 208 8.73 -41.20 29.53
C ARG A 208 8.89 -40.67 28.09
N ARG A 209 8.92 -41.55 27.07
CA ARG A 209 9.06 -41.08 25.68
C ARG A 209 7.84 -40.30 25.18
N LEU A 210 6.61 -40.68 25.54
CA LEU A 210 5.43 -39.88 25.18
C LEU A 210 5.43 -38.53 25.89
N ALA A 211 5.83 -38.48 27.17
CA ALA A 211 5.96 -37.22 27.89
C ALA A 211 7.00 -36.28 27.22
N CYS A 212 8.16 -36.80 26.82
CA CYS A 212 9.15 -36.01 26.08
C CYS A 212 8.65 -35.54 24.71
N TRP A 213 7.93 -36.37 23.95
CA TRP A 213 7.34 -35.95 22.67
C TRP A 213 6.20 -34.93 22.85
N ALA A 214 5.40 -35.05 23.91
CA ALA A 214 4.36 -34.07 24.22
C ALA A 214 4.96 -32.72 24.66
N VAL A 215 5.98 -32.73 25.52
CA VAL A 215 6.70 -31.51 25.90
C VAL A 215 7.45 -30.89 24.72
N LEU A 216 8.06 -31.69 23.85
CA LEU A 216 8.69 -31.20 22.62
C LEU A 216 7.66 -30.63 21.63
N ALA A 217 6.47 -31.24 21.52
CA ALA A 217 5.38 -30.73 20.68
C ALA A 217 4.77 -29.43 21.24
N VAL A 218 4.67 -29.29 22.57
CA VAL A 218 4.28 -28.02 23.21
C VAL A 218 5.36 -26.95 22.99
N LEU A 219 6.63 -27.26 23.24
CA LEU A 219 7.73 -26.31 22.98
C LEU A 219 7.86 -25.93 21.50
N LEU A 220 7.55 -26.84 20.56
CA LEU A 220 7.47 -26.52 19.13
C LEU A 220 6.23 -25.67 18.80
N ALA A 221 5.09 -25.91 19.46
CA ALA A 221 3.90 -25.07 19.32
C ALA A 221 4.14 -23.66 19.89
N ASP A 222 4.87 -23.54 21.00
CA ASP A 222 5.26 -22.26 21.63
C ASP A 222 6.37 -21.52 20.85
N LEU A 223 7.10 -22.22 19.96
CA LEU A 223 8.06 -21.64 19.01
C LEU A 223 7.42 -21.17 17.69
N LEU A 224 6.26 -21.72 17.31
CA LEU A 224 5.56 -21.35 16.07
C LEU A 224 4.94 -19.93 16.02
N PRO A 225 4.54 -19.24 17.12
CA PRO A 225 4.05 -17.85 17.05
C PRO A 225 5.18 -16.81 16.95
N LEU A 226 6.45 -17.21 17.00
CA LEU A 226 7.62 -16.35 16.74
C LEU A 226 8.02 -16.32 15.27
N SER A 227 7.03 -16.46 14.38
CA SER A 227 7.15 -15.83 13.06
C SER A 227 6.99 -14.33 13.24
N ASP A 228 8.11 -13.60 13.31
CA ASP A 228 8.08 -12.15 13.13
C ASP A 228 7.32 -11.83 11.84
N THR A 229 6.38 -10.88 11.91
CA THR A 229 5.58 -10.45 10.77
C THR A 229 6.46 -9.51 9.93
N LEU A 230 7.36 -10.10 9.15
CA LEU A 230 8.37 -9.39 8.38
C LEU A 230 7.80 -8.68 7.15
N ALA A 231 6.64 -9.11 6.64
CA ALA A 231 5.94 -8.39 5.58
C ALA A 231 5.37 -7.05 6.07
N VAL A 232 5.56 -5.99 5.28
CA VAL A 232 4.93 -4.68 5.48
C VAL A 232 4.22 -4.22 4.22
N MET A 233 3.12 -3.51 4.42
CA MET A 233 2.24 -3.07 3.33
C MET A 233 2.22 -1.55 3.19
N SER A 234 1.64 -1.08 2.09
CA SER A 234 1.10 0.27 1.99
C SER A 234 -0.28 0.27 1.35
N VAL A 235 -1.04 1.34 1.62
CA VAL A 235 -2.34 1.61 1.01
C VAL A 235 -2.29 2.99 0.36
N ASP A 236 -2.45 3.03 -0.96
CA ASP A 236 -2.80 4.28 -1.64
C ASP A 236 -4.30 4.54 -1.51
N LEU A 237 -4.70 5.54 -0.73
CA LEU A 237 -6.09 5.80 -0.31
C LEU A 237 -6.82 6.77 -1.25
N GLY A 238 -6.83 6.46 -2.56
CA GLY A 238 -7.53 7.27 -3.56
C GLY A 238 -9.05 7.38 -3.33
N SER A 239 -9.65 8.49 -3.78
CA SER A 239 -11.07 8.81 -3.54
C SER A 239 -12.05 7.76 -4.12
N GLU A 240 -11.76 7.29 -5.34
CA GLU A 240 -12.57 6.34 -6.12
C GLU A 240 -12.08 4.89 -5.95
N SER A 241 -10.76 4.68 -5.97
CA SER A 241 -10.13 3.36 -5.89
C SER A 241 -8.81 3.43 -5.13
N MET A 242 -8.61 2.49 -4.22
CA MET A 242 -7.35 2.26 -3.53
C MET A 242 -6.48 1.25 -4.30
N LYS A 243 -5.19 1.25 -3.99
CA LYS A 243 -4.26 0.18 -4.38
C LYS A 243 -3.46 -0.22 -3.16
N VAL A 244 -3.16 -1.50 -3.05
CA VAL A 244 -2.38 -2.04 -1.94
C VAL A 244 -1.05 -2.53 -2.51
N ALA A 245 0.05 -2.20 -1.85
CA ALA A 245 1.38 -2.68 -2.23
C ALA A 245 2.05 -3.35 -1.04
N ILE A 246 2.93 -4.31 -1.29
CA ILE A 246 3.56 -5.11 -0.25
C ILE A 246 5.03 -5.39 -0.56
N VAL A 247 5.82 -5.59 0.49
CA VAL A 247 7.14 -6.22 0.41
C VAL A 247 7.22 -7.32 1.48
N LYS A 248 7.76 -8.49 1.12
CA LYS A 248 8.00 -9.62 2.04
C LYS A 248 9.34 -10.29 1.74
N PRO A 249 10.02 -10.95 2.70
CA PRO A 249 11.31 -11.57 2.47
C PRO A 249 11.32 -12.47 1.23
N GLY A 250 12.31 -12.28 0.35
CA GLY A 250 12.44 -13.02 -0.92
C GLY A 250 11.58 -12.50 -2.09
N VAL A 251 10.67 -11.55 -1.87
CA VAL A 251 9.80 -10.97 -2.90
C VAL A 251 10.05 -9.45 -2.99
N PRO A 252 10.19 -8.87 -4.20
CA PRO A 252 10.32 -7.41 -4.36
C PRO A 252 9.04 -6.68 -3.94
N MET A 253 9.09 -5.34 -3.94
CA MET A 253 7.90 -4.51 -3.79
C MET A 253 6.93 -4.76 -4.95
N GLU A 254 5.69 -5.13 -4.66
CA GLU A 254 4.67 -5.47 -5.67
C GLU A 254 3.28 -4.94 -5.29
N ILE A 255 2.44 -4.65 -6.31
CA ILE A 255 1.03 -4.30 -6.13
C ILE A 255 0.21 -5.57 -5.90
N VAL A 256 -0.46 -5.66 -4.75
CA VAL A 256 -1.39 -6.72 -4.38
C VAL A 256 -2.64 -6.64 -5.27
N LEU A 257 -3.06 -7.78 -5.80
CA LEU A 257 -4.30 -7.91 -6.57
C LEU A 257 -5.51 -8.11 -5.64
N ASN A 258 -6.68 -7.63 -6.05
CA ASN A 258 -7.93 -7.95 -5.36
C ASN A 258 -8.49 -9.33 -5.77
N LYS A 259 -9.61 -9.75 -5.16
CA LYS A 259 -10.23 -11.06 -5.41
C LYS A 259 -10.68 -11.24 -6.87
N GLU A 260 -10.95 -10.14 -7.56
CA GLU A 260 -11.25 -10.03 -8.99
C GLU A 260 -9.99 -9.89 -9.89
N SER A 261 -8.79 -10.16 -9.34
CA SER A 261 -7.47 -10.07 -9.99
C SER A 261 -7.08 -8.67 -10.52
N ARG A 262 -7.64 -7.60 -9.96
CA ARG A 262 -7.39 -6.21 -10.36
C ARG A 262 -6.34 -5.54 -9.47
N ARG A 263 -5.51 -4.68 -10.07
CA ARG A 263 -4.50 -3.83 -9.39
C ARG A 263 -5.08 -2.57 -8.72
N LYS A 264 -6.40 -2.35 -8.85
CA LYS A 264 -7.15 -1.23 -8.26
C LYS A 264 -8.45 -1.75 -7.69
N THR A 265 -8.77 -1.34 -6.47
CA THR A 265 -9.94 -1.79 -5.71
C THR A 265 -10.84 -0.59 -5.43
N PRO A 266 -12.12 -0.58 -5.86
CA PRO A 266 -13.03 0.53 -5.54
C PRO A 266 -13.11 0.81 -4.03
N VAL A 267 -12.98 2.08 -3.62
CA VAL A 267 -13.23 2.50 -2.23
C VAL A 267 -14.74 2.68 -2.06
N THR A 268 -15.41 1.55 -1.93
CA THR A 268 -16.86 1.45 -1.82
C THR A 268 -17.20 0.32 -0.86
N VAL A 269 -18.12 0.58 0.07
CA VAL A 269 -18.60 -0.39 1.06
C VAL A 269 -20.11 -0.48 0.93
N THR A 270 -20.66 -1.69 0.71
CA THR A 270 -22.11 -1.93 0.81
C THR A 270 -22.44 -2.66 2.09
N LEU A 271 -23.41 -2.14 2.84
CA LEU A 271 -23.88 -2.71 4.11
C LEU A 271 -25.29 -3.27 3.90
N LYS A 272 -25.47 -4.60 3.96
CA LYS A 272 -26.76 -5.25 3.67
C LYS A 272 -26.95 -6.48 4.55
N GLU A 273 -28.09 -6.58 5.25
CA GLU A 273 -28.50 -7.81 5.96
C GLU A 273 -27.43 -8.38 6.92
N ASN A 274 -26.66 -7.49 7.56
CA ASN A 274 -25.49 -7.76 8.42
C ASN A 274 -24.21 -8.28 7.72
N GLU A 275 -24.20 -8.37 6.39
CA GLU A 275 -23.02 -8.63 5.54
C GLU A 275 -22.39 -7.32 5.03
N ARG A 276 -21.07 -7.33 4.82
CA ARG A 276 -20.33 -6.24 4.17
C ARG A 276 -19.76 -6.68 2.83
N PHE A 277 -20.03 -5.89 1.78
CA PHE A 277 -19.36 -6.02 0.49
C PHE A 277 -18.31 -4.91 0.33
N PHE A 278 -17.20 -5.24 -0.31
CA PHE A 278 -16.09 -4.33 -0.61
C PHE A 278 -15.74 -4.35 -2.10
N GLY A 279 -14.94 -3.38 -2.56
CA GLY A 279 -14.33 -3.40 -3.90
C GLY A 279 -15.33 -3.49 -5.05
N ASP A 280 -15.01 -4.29 -6.07
CA ASP A 280 -15.84 -4.50 -7.25
C ASP A 280 -17.19 -5.16 -6.93
N SER A 281 -17.22 -6.02 -5.90
CA SER A 281 -18.46 -6.60 -5.36
C SER A 281 -19.39 -5.53 -4.77
N ALA A 282 -18.85 -4.54 -4.02
CA ALA A 282 -19.63 -3.39 -3.54
C ALA A 282 -20.06 -2.46 -4.68
N ALA A 283 -19.16 -2.16 -5.63
CA ALA A 283 -19.47 -1.36 -6.81
C ALA A 283 -20.57 -2.00 -7.69
N SER A 284 -20.66 -3.34 -7.69
CA SER A 284 -21.75 -4.09 -8.34
C SER A 284 -23.07 -4.02 -7.56
N MET A 285 -23.00 -4.06 -6.22
CA MET A 285 -24.17 -3.95 -5.34
C MET A 285 -24.74 -2.52 -5.25
N ALA A 286 -23.96 -1.50 -5.61
CA ALA A 286 -24.34 -0.09 -5.68
C ALA A 286 -25.65 0.20 -6.41
N ILE A 287 -25.96 -0.54 -7.48
CA ILE A 287 -27.19 -0.36 -8.26
C ILE A 287 -28.39 -1.00 -7.55
N LYS A 288 -28.18 -2.07 -6.78
CA LYS A 288 -29.23 -2.78 -6.04
C LYS A 288 -29.57 -2.09 -4.72
N ASN A 289 -28.56 -1.54 -4.02
CA ASN A 289 -28.69 -1.03 -2.65
C ASN A 289 -28.06 0.39 -2.49
N PRO A 290 -28.39 1.39 -3.34
CA PRO A 290 -27.67 2.66 -3.39
C PRO A 290 -27.59 3.37 -2.03
N LYS A 291 -28.70 3.43 -1.27
CA LYS A 291 -28.78 4.04 0.07
C LYS A 291 -27.78 3.50 1.10
N ALA A 292 -27.30 2.28 0.91
CA ALA A 292 -26.37 1.60 1.82
C ALA A 292 -25.02 1.31 1.17
N THR A 293 -24.69 1.96 0.04
CA THR A 293 -23.44 1.77 -0.70
C THR A 293 -22.57 3.03 -0.67
N LEU A 294 -21.84 3.15 0.45
CA LEU A 294 -21.00 4.28 0.81
C LEU A 294 -19.74 4.35 -0.07
N ARG A 295 -19.39 5.57 -0.50
CA ARG A 295 -18.28 5.88 -1.42
C ARG A 295 -17.91 7.36 -1.32
N TYR A 296 -16.73 7.76 -1.79
CA TYR A 296 -16.24 9.15 -1.81
C TYR A 296 -16.33 9.89 -0.45
N PHE A 297 -16.37 9.14 0.66
CA PHE A 297 -16.62 9.63 2.02
C PHE A 297 -15.36 10.19 2.70
N GLN A 298 -14.19 10.04 2.10
CA GLN A 298 -12.89 10.48 2.63
C GLN A 298 -12.86 11.99 2.91
N HIS A 299 -13.63 12.79 2.17
CA HIS A 299 -13.77 14.23 2.39
C HIS A 299 -14.60 14.61 3.64
N LEU A 300 -15.23 13.64 4.32
CA LEU A 300 -16.01 13.81 5.55
C LEU A 300 -15.23 13.45 6.83
N LEU A 301 -14.03 12.89 6.70
CA LEU A 301 -13.16 12.51 7.84
C LEU A 301 -12.93 13.73 8.76
N GLY A 302 -13.28 13.60 10.03
CA GLY A 302 -13.20 14.69 11.02
C GLY A 302 -14.09 15.91 10.76
N LYS A 303 -15.07 15.85 9.84
CA LYS A 303 -15.93 17.00 9.51
C LYS A 303 -17.19 17.05 10.37
N GLN A 304 -17.59 18.27 10.73
CA GLN A 304 -18.80 18.60 11.48
C GLN A 304 -19.91 19.17 10.59
N GLU A 305 -21.15 19.16 11.05
CA GLU A 305 -22.37 19.59 10.34
C GLU A 305 -22.22 20.87 9.50
N GLY A 306 -21.66 21.95 10.07
CA GLY A 306 -21.53 23.25 9.40
C GLY A 306 -20.49 23.33 8.28
N ASN A 307 -19.73 22.26 8.00
CA ASN A 307 -18.66 22.29 7.01
C ASN A 307 -19.20 22.14 5.56
N PRO A 308 -18.77 22.98 4.60
CA PRO A 308 -19.30 22.94 3.23
C PRO A 308 -19.16 21.58 2.51
N HIS A 309 -18.14 20.77 2.86
CA HIS A 309 -17.97 19.43 2.27
C HIS A 309 -19.08 18.44 2.68
N VAL A 310 -19.76 18.64 3.82
CA VAL A 310 -20.89 17.80 4.24
C VAL A 310 -22.11 18.08 3.37
N ALA A 311 -22.44 19.37 3.15
CA ALA A 311 -23.50 19.79 2.25
C ALA A 311 -23.21 19.37 0.79
N LEU A 312 -21.95 19.51 0.34
CA LEU A 312 -21.52 19.06 -0.98
C LEU A 312 -21.67 17.54 -1.15
N TYR A 313 -21.36 16.74 -0.12
CA TYR A 313 -21.56 15.29 -0.16
C TYR A 313 -23.05 14.93 -0.29
N GLY A 314 -23.91 15.52 0.54
CA GLY A 314 -25.37 15.32 0.47
C GLY A 314 -25.98 15.73 -0.87
N ALA A 315 -25.45 16.77 -1.52
CA ALA A 315 -25.86 17.17 -2.88
C ALA A 315 -25.40 16.18 -3.97
N ARG A 316 -24.21 15.57 -3.81
CA ARG A 316 -23.68 14.57 -4.77
C ARG A 316 -24.38 13.21 -4.64
N PHE A 317 -24.66 12.78 -3.41
CA PHE A 317 -25.24 11.48 -3.04
C PHE A 317 -26.48 11.61 -2.13
N PRO A 318 -27.60 12.19 -2.62
CA PRO A 318 -28.83 12.42 -1.83
C PRO A 318 -29.55 11.12 -1.43
N GLU A 319 -29.09 9.96 -1.89
CA GLU A 319 -29.55 8.65 -1.40
C GLU A 319 -29.01 8.29 0.00
N HIS A 320 -27.97 8.97 0.51
CA HIS A 320 -27.38 8.72 1.82
C HIS A 320 -27.95 9.64 2.90
N GLU A 321 -28.42 9.06 4.00
CA GLU A 321 -28.89 9.79 5.17
C GLU A 321 -27.70 10.08 6.10
N LEU A 322 -27.50 11.35 6.46
CA LEU A 322 -26.43 11.81 7.33
C LEU A 322 -27.00 12.26 8.68
N GLY A 323 -26.38 11.78 9.76
CA GLY A 323 -26.60 12.26 11.12
C GLY A 323 -25.30 12.84 11.71
N PHE A 324 -25.38 13.34 12.95
CA PHE A 324 -24.25 13.95 13.65
C PHE A 324 -24.08 13.35 15.03
N ASP A 325 -22.83 13.15 15.45
CA ASP A 325 -22.49 12.70 16.79
C ASP A 325 -22.83 13.78 17.84
N PRO A 326 -23.53 13.46 18.94
CA PRO A 326 -23.98 14.46 19.91
C PRO A 326 -22.87 15.08 20.78
N GLN A 327 -21.65 14.51 20.80
CA GLN A 327 -20.51 15.03 21.56
C GLN A 327 -19.50 15.76 20.65
N ARG A 328 -19.11 15.12 19.54
CA ARG A 328 -18.08 15.58 18.60
C ARG A 328 -18.64 16.45 17.47
N GLN A 329 -19.96 16.43 17.27
CA GLN A 329 -20.68 17.05 16.14
C GLN A 329 -20.24 16.56 14.75
N THR A 330 -19.49 15.46 14.70
CA THR A 330 -18.97 14.86 13.46
C THR A 330 -20.04 14.09 12.70
N VAL A 331 -19.94 14.06 11.37
CA VAL A 331 -20.83 13.28 10.49
C VAL A 331 -20.82 11.80 10.85
N HIS A 332 -21.98 11.14 10.75
CA HIS A 332 -22.09 9.69 10.56
C HIS A 332 -23.15 9.35 9.50
N PHE A 333 -23.00 8.19 8.87
CA PHE A 333 -24.00 7.62 7.95
C PHE A 333 -25.08 6.88 8.73
N GLN A 334 -26.34 7.22 8.51
CA GLN A 334 -27.50 6.53 9.06
C GLN A 334 -27.97 5.47 8.06
N ILE A 335 -27.65 4.19 8.30
CA ILE A 335 -27.96 3.08 7.39
C ILE A 335 -29.33 2.45 7.73
N SER A 336 -29.64 2.41 9.02
CA SER A 336 -30.97 2.11 9.57
C SER A 336 -31.07 2.76 10.95
N PRO A 337 -32.26 2.82 11.60
CA PRO A 337 -32.39 3.41 12.94
C PRO A 337 -31.54 2.77 14.04
N GLN A 338 -30.95 1.58 13.79
CA GLN A 338 -30.06 0.85 14.70
C GLN A 338 -28.62 0.73 14.18
N LEU A 339 -28.33 1.20 12.95
CA LEU A 339 -27.00 1.10 12.33
C LEU A 339 -26.54 2.47 11.85
N GLN A 340 -25.59 3.04 12.60
CA GLN A 340 -24.85 4.26 12.29
C GLN A 340 -23.37 3.91 12.08
N PHE A 341 -22.68 4.58 11.16
CA PHE A 341 -21.24 4.43 10.97
C PHE A 341 -20.56 5.76 10.70
N SER A 342 -19.50 6.10 11.43
CA SER A 342 -18.69 7.31 11.13
C SER A 342 -17.83 7.12 9.87
N PRO A 343 -17.40 8.20 9.18
CA PRO A 343 -16.43 8.11 8.08
C PRO A 343 -15.14 7.38 8.46
N GLU A 344 -14.69 7.51 9.71
CA GLU A 344 -13.51 6.81 10.26
C GLU A 344 -13.79 5.31 10.46
N GLU A 345 -14.99 4.92 10.91
CA GLU A 345 -15.37 3.50 10.99
C GLU A 345 -15.44 2.85 9.60
N VAL A 346 -16.03 3.53 8.61
CA VAL A 346 -16.11 3.04 7.23
C VAL A 346 -14.71 2.94 6.62
N LEU A 347 -13.82 3.91 6.89
CA LEU A 347 -12.41 3.81 6.52
C LEU A 347 -11.71 2.64 7.24
N GLY A 348 -12.00 2.40 8.51
CA GLY A 348 -11.50 1.24 9.27
C GLY A 348 -11.89 -0.10 8.63
N MET A 349 -13.11 -0.21 8.08
CA MET A 349 -13.51 -1.39 7.30
C MET A 349 -12.68 -1.55 6.02
N VAL A 350 -12.46 -0.45 5.28
CA VAL A 350 -11.67 -0.44 4.04
C VAL A 350 -10.19 -0.79 4.30
N LEU A 351 -9.61 -0.27 5.39
CA LEU A 351 -8.23 -0.56 5.80
C LEU A 351 -8.08 -2.01 6.29
N ASN A 352 -9.05 -2.55 7.02
CA ASN A 352 -9.08 -3.97 7.39
C ASN A 352 -9.22 -4.88 6.15
N TYR A 353 -10.06 -4.53 5.18
CA TYR A 353 -10.13 -5.25 3.91
C TYR A 353 -8.81 -5.16 3.12
N SER A 354 -8.17 -3.98 3.11
CA SER A 354 -6.83 -3.80 2.52
C SER A 354 -5.79 -4.70 3.17
N ARG A 355 -5.82 -4.84 4.50
CA ARG A 355 -4.98 -5.80 5.22
C ARG A 355 -5.28 -7.22 4.75
N SER A 356 -6.54 -7.64 4.71
CA SER A 356 -6.89 -9.02 4.31
C SER A 356 -6.40 -9.39 2.89
N LEU A 357 -6.47 -8.46 1.92
CA LEU A 357 -5.90 -8.68 0.59
C LEU A 357 -4.37 -8.85 0.63
N ALA A 358 -3.68 -8.05 1.45
CA ALA A 358 -2.25 -8.15 1.62
C ALA A 358 -1.84 -9.43 2.39
N GLU A 359 -2.62 -9.86 3.39
CA GLU A 359 -2.41 -11.11 4.16
C GLU A 359 -2.61 -12.34 3.27
N ASP A 360 -3.67 -12.36 2.44
CA ASP A 360 -3.92 -13.38 1.41
C ASP A 360 -2.73 -13.51 0.43
N PHE A 361 -2.13 -12.38 0.01
CA PHE A 361 -0.93 -12.38 -0.86
C PHE A 361 0.37 -12.70 -0.10
N ALA A 362 0.45 -12.34 1.18
CA ALA A 362 1.65 -12.51 1.98
C ALA A 362 1.84 -13.94 2.50
N GLU A 363 0.73 -14.66 2.69
CA GLU A 363 0.62 -15.92 3.44
C GLU A 363 1.09 -15.78 4.91
N GLN A 364 1.00 -14.55 5.46
CA GLN A 364 1.32 -14.23 6.86
C GLN A 364 0.50 -13.03 7.35
N PRO A 365 0.28 -12.86 8.67
CA PRO A 365 -0.41 -11.69 9.22
C PRO A 365 0.37 -10.39 9.00
N ILE A 366 -0.33 -9.26 8.82
CA ILE A 366 0.30 -7.95 8.58
C ILE A 366 -0.16 -6.94 9.64
N LYS A 367 0.82 -6.30 10.28
CA LYS A 367 0.61 -5.33 11.36
C LYS A 367 0.99 -3.91 10.97
N ASP A 368 2.10 -3.78 10.24
CA ASP A 368 2.77 -2.51 9.97
C ASP A 368 2.47 -2.02 8.53
N ALA A 369 2.01 -0.76 8.42
CA ALA A 369 1.57 -0.17 7.15
C ALA A 369 1.99 1.31 7.00
N VAL A 370 2.24 1.74 5.77
CA VAL A 370 2.27 3.18 5.38
C VAL A 370 1.00 3.50 4.58
N ILE A 371 0.32 4.59 4.90
CA ILE A 371 -0.95 4.97 4.24
C ILE A 371 -0.76 6.33 3.55
N THR A 372 -1.21 6.47 2.30
CA THR A 372 -1.19 7.77 1.62
C THR A 372 -2.33 8.65 2.12
N VAL A 373 -2.07 9.96 2.22
CA VAL A 373 -3.10 10.98 2.44
C VAL A 373 -2.89 12.14 1.47
N PRO A 374 -3.96 12.86 1.05
CA PRO A 374 -3.79 14.07 0.26
C PRO A 374 -2.94 15.10 0.98
N ALA A 375 -1.96 15.70 0.29
CA ALA A 375 -1.07 16.70 0.88
C ALA A 375 -1.81 17.80 1.67
N PHE A 376 -2.98 18.23 1.15
CA PHE A 376 -3.84 19.24 1.77
C PHE A 376 -4.59 18.77 3.04
N PHE A 377 -4.39 17.56 3.55
CA PHE A 377 -5.01 17.11 4.81
C PHE A 377 -4.43 17.85 6.02
N ASN A 378 -5.30 18.48 6.80
CA ASN A 378 -4.94 19.17 8.04
C ASN A 378 -4.80 18.20 9.25
N GLN A 379 -4.48 18.71 10.44
CA GLN A 379 -4.22 17.86 11.62
C GLN A 379 -5.43 16.98 11.99
N ALA A 380 -6.65 17.54 12.00
CA ALA A 380 -7.88 16.78 12.26
C ALA A 380 -8.09 15.67 11.21
N GLU A 381 -7.92 15.98 9.92
CA GLU A 381 -8.05 15.02 8.82
C GLU A 381 -7.02 13.89 8.92
N ARG A 382 -5.78 14.18 9.32
CA ARG A 382 -4.73 13.18 9.60
C ARG A 382 -5.04 12.32 10.82
N ARG A 383 -5.48 12.91 11.95
CA ARG A 383 -5.87 12.15 13.15
C ARG A 383 -7.07 11.23 12.89
N ALA A 384 -8.03 11.64 12.06
CA ALA A 384 -9.15 10.80 11.64
C ALA A 384 -8.69 9.54 10.87
N VAL A 385 -7.68 9.64 10.00
CA VAL A 385 -7.07 8.48 9.32
C VAL A 385 -6.32 7.58 10.32
N LEU A 386 -5.60 8.14 11.29
CA LEU A 386 -4.95 7.35 12.35
C LEU A 386 -5.97 6.63 13.24
N GLN A 387 -7.09 7.27 13.59
CA GLN A 387 -8.19 6.65 14.34
C GLN A 387 -8.80 5.48 13.55
N ALA A 388 -9.02 5.64 12.24
CA ALA A 388 -9.49 4.57 11.37
C ALA A 388 -8.52 3.38 11.27
N ALA A 389 -7.21 3.64 11.13
CA ALA A 389 -6.19 2.59 11.11
C ALA A 389 -6.08 1.85 12.46
N ARG A 390 -6.21 2.58 13.58
CA ARG A 390 -6.26 2.01 14.93
C ARG A 390 -7.48 1.09 15.11
N MET A 391 -8.65 1.45 14.57
CA MET A 391 -9.84 0.58 14.55
C MET A 391 -9.70 -0.64 13.62
N ALA A 392 -8.88 -0.55 12.56
CA ALA A 392 -8.54 -1.71 11.72
C ALA A 392 -7.50 -2.65 12.36
N GLY A 393 -6.86 -2.25 13.46
CA GLY A 393 -5.75 -2.97 14.07
C GLY A 393 -4.45 -2.91 13.26
N LEU A 394 -4.23 -1.80 12.53
CA LEU A 394 -2.99 -1.52 11.81
C LEU A 394 -2.13 -0.52 12.59
N LYS A 395 -0.83 -0.83 12.73
CA LYS A 395 0.20 0.10 13.17
C LYS A 395 0.67 0.91 11.96
N VAL A 396 0.27 2.17 11.92
CA VAL A 396 0.75 3.13 10.92
C VAL A 396 2.21 3.45 11.24
N LEU A 397 3.12 3.12 10.31
CA LEU A 397 4.52 3.56 10.36
C LEU A 397 4.63 5.04 9.99
N GLN A 398 3.88 5.47 8.97
CA GLN A 398 3.80 6.85 8.52
C GLN A 398 2.50 7.11 7.74
N LEU A 399 1.92 8.31 7.88
CA LEU A 399 1.03 8.89 6.86
C LEU A 399 1.89 9.70 5.88
N ILE A 400 2.18 9.12 4.71
CA ILE A 400 2.92 9.83 3.66
C ILE A 400 1.96 10.64 2.80
N ASN A 401 2.36 11.81 2.30
CA ASN A 401 1.54 12.53 1.35
C ASN A 401 1.55 11.80 -0.01
N ASP A 402 0.41 11.72 -0.70
CA ASP A 402 0.23 11.03 -1.99
C ASP A 402 1.16 11.55 -3.10
N ASN A 403 1.32 12.87 -3.18
CA ASN A 403 2.30 13.54 -4.03
C ASN A 403 3.76 13.17 -3.67
N THR A 404 4.12 13.17 -2.39
CA THR A 404 5.46 12.82 -1.89
C THR A 404 5.78 11.35 -2.14
N ALA A 405 4.81 10.45 -1.99
CA ALA A 405 4.97 9.04 -2.31
C ALA A 405 5.19 8.83 -3.82
N THR A 406 4.44 9.55 -4.67
CA THR A 406 4.66 9.54 -6.12
C THR A 406 6.04 10.09 -6.50
N ALA A 407 6.46 11.19 -5.88
CA ALA A 407 7.78 11.78 -6.06
C ALA A 407 8.91 10.84 -5.59
N LEU A 408 8.70 10.10 -4.49
CA LEU A 408 9.64 9.10 -3.99
C LEU A 408 9.76 7.93 -4.97
N SER A 409 8.64 7.45 -5.53
CA SER A 409 8.65 6.40 -6.55
C SER A 409 9.48 6.81 -7.77
N TYR A 410 9.24 8.01 -8.33
CA TYR A 410 10.03 8.57 -9.42
C TYR A 410 11.54 8.63 -9.08
N GLY A 411 11.88 9.22 -7.92
CA GLY A 411 13.27 9.41 -7.51
C GLY A 411 14.02 8.10 -7.25
N VAL A 412 13.35 7.10 -6.68
CA VAL A 412 13.94 5.78 -6.39
C VAL A 412 14.37 5.06 -7.66
N PHE A 413 13.50 5.06 -8.70
CA PHE A 413 13.84 4.43 -9.98
C PHE A 413 14.88 5.24 -10.77
N ARG A 414 14.99 6.56 -10.54
CA ARG A 414 15.95 7.48 -11.18
C ARG A 414 17.17 7.84 -10.32
N ARG A 415 17.48 7.04 -9.31
CA ARG A 415 18.60 7.25 -8.37
C ARG A 415 19.97 7.51 -9.03
N LYS A 416 20.18 7.08 -10.28
CA LYS A 416 21.44 7.29 -11.03
C LYS A 416 21.50 8.65 -11.74
N ASP A 417 20.34 9.26 -11.99
CA ASP A 417 20.17 10.44 -12.83
C ASP A 417 20.20 11.72 -11.97
N ILE A 418 19.81 11.57 -10.70
CA ILE A 418 19.96 12.56 -9.63
C ILE A 418 21.46 12.72 -9.31
N ASN A 419 21.99 13.93 -9.51
CA ASN A 419 23.37 14.31 -9.21
C ASN A 419 23.39 15.48 -8.21
N THR A 420 24.51 16.21 -8.06
CA THR A 420 24.60 17.36 -7.13
C THR A 420 23.88 18.61 -7.61
N THR A 421 23.51 18.69 -8.89
CA THR A 421 22.70 19.78 -9.46
C THR A 421 21.24 19.59 -9.05
N ALA A 422 20.57 20.67 -8.68
CA ALA A 422 19.15 20.67 -8.34
C ALA A 422 18.27 20.50 -9.59
N GLN A 423 17.59 19.36 -9.71
CA GLN A 423 16.63 19.03 -10.76
C GLN A 423 15.20 19.31 -10.28
N ASN A 424 14.50 20.24 -10.90
CA ASN A 424 13.17 20.66 -10.45
C ASN A 424 12.06 20.08 -11.32
N VAL A 425 11.28 19.17 -10.74
CA VAL A 425 10.21 18.43 -11.43
C VAL A 425 8.86 18.80 -10.82
N MET A 426 7.88 19.07 -11.67
CA MET A 426 6.50 19.34 -11.29
C MET A 426 5.64 18.10 -11.52
N PHE A 427 4.96 17.61 -10.49
CA PHE A 427 3.95 16.55 -10.60
C PHE A 427 2.56 17.17 -10.54
N TYR A 428 1.72 16.86 -11.52
CA TYR A 428 0.33 17.29 -11.58
C TYR A 428 -0.59 16.06 -11.48
N ASP A 429 -1.16 15.83 -10.30
CA ASP A 429 -2.14 14.79 -10.05
C ASP A 429 -3.56 15.36 -10.20
N MET A 430 -4.31 14.84 -11.16
CA MET A 430 -5.76 15.03 -11.21
C MET A 430 -6.45 13.70 -10.92
N GLY A 431 -6.81 13.51 -9.64
CA GLY A 431 -7.50 12.34 -9.16
C GLY A 431 -9.01 12.35 -9.47
N SER A 432 -9.77 11.60 -8.69
CA SER A 432 -11.22 11.54 -8.85
C SER A 432 -11.95 12.59 -7.98
N GLY A 433 -11.51 12.81 -6.74
CA GLY A 433 -12.11 13.82 -5.85
C GLY A 433 -11.44 15.21 -5.88
N SER A 434 -10.16 15.30 -6.23
CA SER A 434 -9.32 16.49 -6.05
C SER A 434 -8.12 16.52 -7.00
N THR A 435 -7.49 17.70 -7.11
CA THR A 435 -6.29 17.97 -7.90
C THR A 435 -5.16 18.50 -7.00
N VAL A 436 -3.92 18.03 -7.20
CA VAL A 436 -2.72 18.51 -6.50
C VAL A 436 -1.58 18.72 -7.50
N CYS A 437 -0.97 19.89 -7.48
CA CYS A 437 0.25 20.21 -8.22
C CYS A 437 1.40 20.42 -7.23
N THR A 438 2.54 19.76 -7.47
CA THR A 438 3.65 19.68 -6.52
C THR A 438 4.98 19.92 -7.24
N ILE A 439 5.78 20.86 -6.77
CA ILE A 439 7.15 21.11 -7.26
C ILE A 439 8.13 20.42 -6.32
N VAL A 440 9.04 19.63 -6.89
CA VAL A 440 10.02 18.79 -6.17
C VAL A 440 11.41 19.06 -6.71
N THR A 441 12.35 19.42 -5.83
CA THR A 441 13.78 19.40 -6.16
C THR A 441 14.34 18.01 -5.85
N TYR A 442 15.01 17.40 -6.84
CA TYR A 442 15.89 16.25 -6.63
C TYR A 442 17.35 16.72 -6.66
N GLN A 443 18.14 16.23 -5.72
CA GLN A 443 19.57 16.55 -5.61
C GLN A 443 20.30 15.51 -4.76
N THR A 444 21.61 15.36 -4.92
CA THR A 444 22.45 14.50 -4.07
C THR A 444 23.09 15.34 -2.97
N VAL A 445 22.78 15.01 -1.72
CA VAL A 445 23.24 15.75 -0.53
C VAL A 445 24.15 14.90 0.34
N LYS A 446 25.08 15.54 1.05
CA LYS A 446 25.92 14.90 2.06
C LYS A 446 25.14 14.77 3.38
N THR A 447 24.81 13.55 3.78
CA THR A 447 24.27 13.25 5.12
C THR A 447 25.41 12.91 6.09
N LYS A 448 25.17 13.07 7.40
CA LYS A 448 26.14 12.71 8.45
C LYS A 448 26.43 11.20 8.46
N GLU A 449 25.38 10.39 8.37
CA GLU A 449 25.42 8.93 8.58
C GLU A 449 25.85 8.12 7.35
N ALA A 450 25.57 8.62 6.13
CA ALA A 450 25.62 7.81 4.91
C ALA A 450 26.30 8.49 3.71
N GLY A 451 27.01 9.61 3.93
CA GLY A 451 27.73 10.32 2.87
C GLY A 451 26.79 10.91 1.81
N MET A 452 27.16 10.81 0.54
CA MET A 452 26.35 11.35 -0.56
C MET A 452 25.12 10.46 -0.81
N GLN A 453 23.93 10.98 -0.59
CA GLN A 453 22.64 10.29 -0.80
C GLN A 453 21.69 11.13 -1.65
N PRO A 454 20.86 10.51 -2.51
CA PRO A 454 19.82 11.23 -3.23
C PRO A 454 18.76 11.73 -2.24
N GLN A 455 18.30 12.94 -2.49
CA GLN A 455 17.24 13.63 -1.76
C GLN A 455 16.13 14.02 -2.74
N LEU A 456 14.89 13.96 -2.25
CA LEU A 456 13.80 14.78 -2.76
C LEU A 456 13.40 15.80 -1.69
N GLN A 457 13.14 17.03 -2.11
CA GLN A 457 12.55 18.06 -1.28
C GLN A 457 11.32 18.65 -1.98
N ILE A 458 10.18 18.61 -1.31
CA ILE A 458 8.99 19.33 -1.75
C ILE A 458 9.25 20.84 -1.57
N ARG A 459 9.07 21.62 -2.64
CA ARG A 459 9.30 23.07 -2.66
C ARG A 459 8.00 23.86 -2.59
N GLY A 460 7.00 23.45 -3.36
CA GLY A 460 5.70 24.12 -3.44
C GLY A 460 4.58 23.13 -3.72
N VAL A 461 3.39 23.43 -3.19
CA VAL A 461 2.18 22.65 -3.34
C VAL A 461 0.99 23.58 -3.55
N GLY A 462 0.27 23.35 -4.65
CA GLY A 462 -1.03 23.95 -4.95
C GLY A 462 -2.08 22.88 -5.14
N PHE A 463 -3.35 23.18 -4.87
CA PHE A 463 -4.41 22.18 -4.92
C PHE A 463 -5.79 22.78 -5.19
N ASP A 464 -6.71 21.91 -5.61
CA ASP A 464 -8.15 22.14 -5.59
C ASP A 464 -8.83 20.91 -4.98
N ARG A 465 -9.53 21.12 -3.85
CA ARG A 465 -10.12 20.04 -3.03
C ARG A 465 -11.39 19.42 -3.64
N THR A 466 -11.86 19.91 -4.80
CA THR A 466 -13.11 19.47 -5.44
C THR A 466 -13.04 19.26 -6.96
N LEU A 467 -11.99 19.74 -7.63
CA LEU A 467 -11.71 19.51 -9.05
C LEU A 467 -11.17 18.09 -9.26
N GLY A 468 -11.93 17.23 -9.95
CA GLY A 468 -11.54 15.85 -10.21
C GLY A 468 -12.54 15.09 -11.08
N GLY A 469 -12.21 13.84 -11.41
CA GLY A 469 -13.01 12.97 -12.29
C GLY A 469 -14.47 12.74 -11.86
N LEU A 470 -14.78 12.77 -10.57
CA LEU A 470 -16.17 12.65 -10.07
C LEU A 470 -17.04 13.83 -10.52
N GLU A 471 -16.49 15.04 -10.53
CA GLU A 471 -17.25 16.25 -10.83
C GLU A 471 -17.62 16.34 -12.33
N MET A 472 -16.81 15.68 -13.18
CA MET A 472 -17.10 15.38 -14.59
C MET A 472 -18.16 14.28 -14.76
N GLU A 473 -18.10 13.21 -13.95
CA GLU A 473 -19.10 12.13 -13.95
C GLU A 473 -20.48 12.62 -13.52
N LEU A 474 -20.55 13.55 -12.58
CA LEU A 474 -21.80 14.13 -12.11
C LEU A 474 -22.46 15.00 -13.20
N ARG A 475 -21.68 15.78 -13.97
CA ARG A 475 -22.14 16.50 -15.18
C ARG A 475 -22.70 15.53 -16.23
N LEU A 476 -21.97 14.45 -16.53
CA LEU A 476 -22.43 13.40 -17.44
C LEU A 476 -23.70 12.71 -16.92
N ARG A 477 -23.76 12.30 -15.64
CA ARG A 477 -24.93 11.67 -14.99
C ARG A 477 -26.18 12.53 -15.15
N GLU A 478 -26.07 13.83 -14.90
CA GLU A 478 -27.15 14.80 -15.01
C GLU A 478 -27.56 15.07 -16.48
N HIS A 479 -26.60 15.11 -17.41
CA HIS A 479 -26.90 15.18 -18.84
C HIS A 479 -27.64 13.93 -19.35
N LEU A 480 -27.19 12.73 -18.99
CA LEU A 480 -27.91 11.48 -19.34
C LEU A 480 -29.32 11.43 -18.71
N ALA A 481 -29.47 11.88 -17.46
CA ALA A 481 -30.77 11.98 -16.79
C ALA A 481 -31.73 12.92 -17.54
N ARG A 482 -31.23 14.08 -18.01
CA ARG A 482 -31.97 15.01 -18.86
C ARG A 482 -32.43 14.35 -20.16
N LEU A 483 -31.52 13.70 -20.89
CA LEU A 483 -31.82 13.04 -22.17
C LEU A 483 -32.87 11.92 -22.02
N PHE A 484 -32.82 11.09 -20.96
CA PHE A 484 -33.83 10.06 -20.72
C PHE A 484 -35.21 10.65 -20.38
N ASN A 485 -35.25 11.70 -19.56
CA ASN A 485 -36.50 12.41 -19.27
C ASN A 485 -37.08 13.09 -20.53
N GLU A 486 -36.23 13.55 -21.45
CA GLU A 486 -36.62 14.08 -22.75
C GLU A 486 -37.11 12.99 -23.72
N GLN A 487 -36.46 11.82 -23.74
CA GLN A 487 -36.91 10.61 -24.48
C GLN A 487 -38.32 10.16 -24.04
N ARG A 488 -38.70 10.41 -22.78
CA ARG A 488 -40.02 10.08 -22.21
C ARG A 488 -41.00 11.27 -22.16
N LYS A 489 -40.64 12.43 -22.72
CA LYS A 489 -41.44 13.66 -22.68
C LYS A 489 -42.81 13.45 -23.34
N GLY A 490 -43.88 13.78 -22.61
CA GLY A 490 -45.26 13.54 -23.03
C GLY A 490 -45.88 12.24 -22.47
N GLN A 491 -45.06 11.31 -21.97
CA GLN A 491 -45.54 10.26 -21.07
C GLN A 491 -45.80 10.87 -19.68
N ARG A 492 -46.73 10.30 -18.91
CA ARG A 492 -46.90 10.64 -17.48
C ARG A 492 -45.86 9.92 -16.61
N ALA A 493 -44.60 10.03 -17.01
CA ALA A 493 -43.45 9.44 -16.32
C ALA A 493 -43.05 10.28 -15.09
N LYS A 494 -42.34 9.66 -14.15
CA LYS A 494 -41.59 10.35 -13.09
C LYS A 494 -40.25 10.85 -13.64
N ASP A 495 -39.66 11.82 -12.96
CA ASP A 495 -38.26 12.18 -13.21
C ASP A 495 -37.34 11.03 -12.75
N VAL A 496 -36.40 10.60 -13.59
CA VAL A 496 -35.42 9.56 -13.24
C VAL A 496 -34.58 9.91 -12.01
N ARG A 497 -34.45 11.20 -11.68
CA ARG A 497 -33.79 11.70 -10.46
C ARG A 497 -34.52 11.32 -9.17
N GLU A 498 -35.83 11.00 -9.23
CA GLU A 498 -36.58 10.45 -8.08
C GLU A 498 -36.16 9.00 -7.73
N ASN A 499 -35.37 8.33 -8.59
CA ASN A 499 -35.05 6.91 -8.47
C ASN A 499 -33.54 6.68 -8.26
N PRO A 500 -33.08 6.47 -7.02
CA PRO A 500 -31.68 6.20 -6.70
C PRO A 500 -31.06 5.02 -7.47
N ARG A 501 -31.84 3.98 -7.81
CA ARG A 501 -31.36 2.84 -8.58
C ARG A 501 -31.11 3.19 -10.05
N ALA A 502 -31.94 4.06 -10.63
CA ALA A 502 -31.73 4.59 -11.97
C ALA A 502 -30.54 5.59 -11.99
N MET A 503 -30.44 6.47 -10.99
CA MET A 503 -29.30 7.38 -10.85
C MET A 503 -27.96 6.64 -10.62
N ALA A 504 -27.97 5.51 -9.92
CA ALA A 504 -26.81 4.63 -9.79
C ALA A 504 -26.42 3.93 -11.10
N LYS A 505 -27.41 3.52 -11.93
CA LYS A 505 -27.13 3.05 -13.32
C LYS A 505 -26.48 4.15 -14.15
N LEU A 506 -27.04 5.38 -14.11
CA LEU A 506 -26.56 6.54 -14.86
C LEU A 506 -25.14 6.97 -14.44
N LEU A 507 -24.82 6.94 -13.14
CA LEU A 507 -23.46 7.24 -12.65
C LEU A 507 -22.43 6.22 -13.19
N ARG A 508 -22.77 4.93 -13.22
CA ARG A 508 -21.88 3.89 -13.77
C ARG A 508 -21.62 4.09 -15.27
N GLU A 509 -22.65 4.44 -16.05
CA GLU A 509 -22.48 4.74 -17.48
C GLU A 509 -21.74 6.07 -17.70
N ALA A 510 -21.90 7.06 -16.82
CA ALA A 510 -21.13 8.31 -16.86
C ALA A 510 -19.61 8.10 -16.66
N ASN A 511 -19.20 7.27 -15.68
CA ASN A 511 -17.80 6.88 -15.48
C ASN A 511 -17.22 6.13 -16.69
N ARG A 512 -18.02 5.25 -17.31
CA ARG A 512 -17.68 4.58 -18.58
C ARG A 512 -17.52 5.60 -19.73
N LEU A 513 -18.47 6.51 -19.91
CA LEU A 513 -18.42 7.53 -20.96
C LEU A 513 -17.20 8.45 -20.83
N LYS A 514 -16.91 8.98 -19.62
CA LYS A 514 -15.66 9.73 -19.34
C LYS A 514 -14.44 9.00 -19.86
N THR A 515 -14.37 7.69 -19.58
CA THR A 515 -13.24 6.82 -19.97
C THR A 515 -13.21 6.58 -21.49
N VAL A 516 -14.34 6.26 -22.11
CA VAL A 516 -14.44 5.97 -23.56
C VAL A 516 -14.21 7.22 -24.41
N LEU A 517 -14.77 8.37 -24.01
CA LEU A 517 -14.62 9.67 -24.70
C LEU A 517 -13.21 10.26 -24.53
N SER A 518 -12.44 9.83 -23.53
CA SER A 518 -11.02 10.18 -23.43
C SER A 518 -10.20 9.60 -24.60
N ALA A 519 -10.63 8.49 -25.19
CA ALA A 519 -10.03 7.90 -26.39
C ALA A 519 -10.79 8.26 -27.69
N ASN A 520 -12.12 8.18 -27.68
CA ASN A 520 -12.98 8.30 -28.87
C ASN A 520 -13.65 9.68 -28.97
N ALA A 521 -14.01 10.09 -30.19
CA ALA A 521 -14.72 11.37 -30.42
C ALA A 521 -16.20 11.32 -29.99
N ASP A 522 -16.82 10.15 -29.97
CA ASP A 522 -18.18 9.93 -29.47
C ASP A 522 -18.41 8.49 -28.99
N HIS A 523 -19.55 8.26 -28.34
CA HIS A 523 -20.04 6.93 -27.99
C HIS A 523 -21.58 6.88 -27.95
N MET A 524 -22.14 5.67 -28.04
CA MET A 524 -23.54 5.41 -27.72
C MET A 524 -23.66 4.95 -26.26
N ALA A 525 -24.16 5.83 -25.38
CA ALA A 525 -24.59 5.44 -24.05
C ALA A 525 -25.79 4.49 -24.17
N GLN A 526 -25.77 3.35 -23.45
CA GLN A 526 -26.88 2.40 -23.47
C GLN A 526 -27.09 1.75 -22.10
N ILE A 527 -28.32 1.84 -21.59
CA ILE A 527 -28.71 1.27 -20.29
C ILE A 527 -30.07 0.56 -20.43
N GLU A 528 -30.05 -0.76 -20.29
CA GLU A 528 -31.26 -1.60 -20.31
C GLU A 528 -32.14 -1.37 -19.06
N GLY A 529 -33.45 -1.28 -19.27
CA GLY A 529 -34.48 -1.09 -18.24
C GLY A 529 -34.13 -0.01 -17.22
N LEU A 530 -33.73 1.19 -17.66
CA LEU A 530 -33.20 2.24 -16.79
C LEU A 530 -34.20 2.60 -15.67
N MET A 531 -35.45 2.85 -16.05
CA MET A 531 -36.59 3.04 -15.14
C MET A 531 -37.89 2.65 -15.84
N ASP A 532 -38.83 2.07 -15.09
CA ASP A 532 -40.14 1.59 -15.57
C ASP A 532 -40.03 0.64 -16.79
N ASP A 533 -38.99 -0.21 -16.79
CA ASP A 533 -38.61 -1.13 -17.87
C ASP A 533 -38.38 -0.45 -19.25
N VAL A 534 -38.14 0.87 -19.26
CA VAL A 534 -37.76 1.63 -20.46
C VAL A 534 -36.24 1.63 -20.63
N ASP A 535 -35.78 1.17 -21.80
CA ASP A 535 -34.37 1.26 -22.21
C ASP A 535 -33.97 2.70 -22.54
N PHE A 536 -32.76 3.08 -22.10
CA PHE A 536 -32.14 4.35 -22.44
C PHE A 536 -31.03 4.14 -23.48
N LYS A 537 -31.05 4.94 -24.54
CA LYS A 537 -30.00 4.96 -25.56
C LYS A 537 -29.82 6.37 -26.11
N ALA A 538 -28.60 6.91 -26.01
CA ALA A 538 -28.27 8.25 -26.48
C ALA A 538 -26.87 8.28 -27.10
N LYS A 539 -26.67 9.12 -28.11
CA LYS A 539 -25.32 9.49 -28.55
C LYS A 539 -24.78 10.58 -27.62
N VAL A 540 -23.51 10.48 -27.24
CA VAL A 540 -22.79 11.53 -26.51
C VAL A 540 -21.43 11.71 -27.17
N THR A 541 -21.07 12.95 -27.50
CA THR A 541 -19.78 13.31 -28.08
C THR A 541 -18.80 13.82 -27.03
N ARG A 542 -17.50 13.81 -27.37
CA ARG A 542 -16.47 14.47 -26.58
C ARG A 542 -16.71 15.98 -26.49
N ALA A 543 -17.20 16.61 -27.56
CA ALA A 543 -17.47 18.05 -27.58
C ALA A 543 -18.55 18.43 -26.56
N GLU A 544 -19.67 17.71 -26.51
CA GLU A 544 -20.73 17.92 -25.49
C GLU A 544 -20.20 17.65 -24.07
N PHE A 545 -19.40 16.59 -23.89
CA PHE A 545 -18.75 16.32 -22.60
C PHE A 545 -17.81 17.46 -22.16
N GLU A 546 -17.03 18.02 -23.09
CA GLU A 546 -16.10 19.11 -22.80
C GLU A 546 -16.85 20.43 -22.54
N GLU A 547 -17.91 20.74 -23.28
CA GLU A 547 -18.79 21.89 -23.05
C GLU A 547 -19.45 21.82 -21.66
N LEU A 548 -19.98 20.64 -21.28
CA LEU A 548 -20.56 20.40 -19.95
C LEU A 548 -19.56 20.62 -18.80
N CYS A 549 -18.26 20.51 -19.05
CA CYS A 549 -17.19 20.58 -18.05
C CYS A 549 -16.30 21.83 -18.19
N ALA A 550 -16.68 22.83 -19.00
CA ALA A 550 -15.87 24.02 -19.26
C ALA A 550 -15.40 24.73 -17.97
N ASP A 551 -16.29 24.84 -16.98
CA ASP A 551 -16.03 25.44 -15.67
C ASP A 551 -14.96 24.70 -14.84
N LEU A 552 -14.78 23.40 -15.09
CA LEU A 552 -13.74 22.58 -14.46
C LEU A 552 -12.39 22.77 -15.16
N PHE A 553 -12.38 22.95 -16.48
CA PHE A 553 -11.14 23.16 -17.22
C PHE A 553 -10.55 24.55 -16.97
N GLU A 554 -11.37 25.59 -16.74
CA GLU A 554 -10.87 26.92 -16.32
C GLU A 554 -10.09 26.87 -15.00
N ARG A 555 -10.32 25.86 -14.15
CA ARG A 555 -9.64 25.68 -12.85
C ARG A 555 -8.33 24.88 -12.93
N VAL A 556 -8.07 24.16 -14.02
CA VAL A 556 -6.86 23.34 -14.23
C VAL A 556 -5.54 24.12 -14.00
N PRO A 557 -5.38 25.39 -14.41
CA PRO A 557 -4.16 26.15 -14.12
C PRO A 557 -3.97 26.56 -12.65
N GLY A 558 -5.04 26.59 -11.85
CA GLY A 558 -5.01 27.13 -10.48
C GLY A 558 -4.00 26.45 -9.55
N PRO A 559 -4.00 25.10 -9.45
CA PRO A 559 -3.00 24.37 -8.68
C PRO A 559 -1.55 24.62 -9.15
N VAL A 560 -1.31 24.84 -10.45
CA VAL A 560 0.03 25.16 -10.97
C VAL A 560 0.51 26.52 -10.46
N GLN A 561 -0.35 27.53 -10.55
CA GLN A 561 -0.06 28.89 -10.08
C GLN A 561 0.21 28.93 -8.57
N GLN A 562 -0.63 28.25 -7.78
CA GLN A 562 -0.43 28.11 -6.33
C GLN A 562 0.88 27.38 -6.00
N ALA A 563 1.24 26.31 -6.73
CA ALA A 563 2.46 25.56 -6.50
C ALA A 563 3.70 26.44 -6.74
N LEU A 564 3.77 27.12 -7.89
CA LEU A 564 4.86 28.06 -8.21
C LEU A 564 4.96 29.19 -7.18
N GLN A 565 3.83 29.82 -6.83
CA GLN A 565 3.79 30.88 -5.82
C GLN A 565 4.27 30.40 -4.44
N SER A 566 3.93 29.16 -4.05
CA SER A 566 4.38 28.59 -2.77
C SER A 566 5.84 28.15 -2.76
N ALA A 567 6.41 27.79 -3.93
CA ALA A 567 7.82 27.47 -4.08
C ALA A 567 8.71 28.72 -4.17
N GLU A 568 8.12 29.90 -4.43
CA GLU A 568 8.83 31.14 -4.81
C GLU A 568 9.66 30.96 -6.10
N MET A 569 9.15 30.14 -7.04
CA MET A 569 9.82 29.73 -8.28
C MET A 569 9.04 30.12 -9.55
N ASN A 570 9.78 30.31 -10.63
CA ASN A 570 9.27 30.58 -11.97
C ASN A 570 9.10 29.30 -12.79
N LEU A 571 8.41 29.41 -13.94
CA LEU A 571 7.99 28.26 -14.75
C LEU A 571 9.09 27.74 -15.70
N ASP A 572 10.07 28.57 -16.02
CA ASP A 572 11.30 28.23 -16.73
C ASP A 572 12.26 27.39 -15.87
N GLU A 573 12.28 27.59 -14.55
CA GLU A 573 13.05 26.79 -13.58
C GLU A 573 12.57 25.32 -13.45
N ILE A 574 11.42 24.98 -14.05
CA ILE A 574 10.82 23.63 -14.02
C ILE A 574 11.28 22.83 -15.25
N GLU A 575 12.03 21.76 -15.04
CA GLU A 575 12.56 20.91 -16.11
C GLU A 575 11.47 20.10 -16.81
N GLN A 576 10.61 19.43 -16.04
CA GLN A 576 9.54 18.58 -16.56
C GLN A 576 8.27 18.68 -15.72
N VAL A 577 7.12 18.66 -16.42
CA VAL A 577 5.78 18.50 -15.81
C VAL A 577 5.30 17.08 -16.09
N ILE A 578 5.00 16.31 -15.04
CA ILE A 578 4.64 14.88 -15.09
C ILE A 578 3.18 14.69 -14.69
N LEU A 579 2.44 13.88 -15.45
CA LEU A 579 1.03 13.59 -15.22
C LEU A 579 0.84 12.42 -14.26
N VAL A 580 -0.03 12.62 -13.27
CA VAL A 580 -0.46 11.63 -12.28
C VAL A 580 -2.00 11.65 -12.22
N GLY A 581 -2.62 10.63 -11.63
CA GLY A 581 -4.06 10.61 -11.41
C GLY A 581 -4.90 10.18 -12.62
N GLY A 582 -6.15 9.80 -12.34
CA GLY A 582 -7.03 9.20 -13.33
C GLY A 582 -7.61 10.17 -14.36
N ALA A 583 -7.86 11.42 -13.97
CA ALA A 583 -8.58 12.40 -14.78
C ALA A 583 -7.67 13.23 -15.71
N THR A 584 -6.35 13.24 -15.51
CA THR A 584 -5.38 13.80 -16.48
C THR A 584 -5.46 13.11 -17.85
N ARG A 585 -6.05 11.89 -17.92
CA ARG A 585 -6.30 11.17 -19.18
C ARG A 585 -7.34 11.83 -20.09
N VAL A 586 -8.15 12.77 -19.59
CA VAL A 586 -9.09 13.55 -20.41
C VAL A 586 -8.31 14.52 -21.32
N PRO A 587 -8.47 14.47 -22.66
CA PRO A 587 -7.69 15.29 -23.59
C PRO A 587 -7.69 16.79 -23.28
N LYS A 588 -8.86 17.35 -22.92
CA LYS A 588 -8.99 18.78 -22.60
C LYS A 588 -8.21 19.23 -21.36
N VAL A 589 -8.02 18.33 -20.38
CA VAL A 589 -7.17 18.60 -19.21
C VAL A 589 -5.71 18.73 -19.66
N GLN A 590 -5.23 17.82 -20.51
CA GLN A 590 -3.88 17.90 -21.09
C GLN A 590 -3.70 19.14 -21.98
N GLU A 591 -4.68 19.51 -22.80
CA GLU A 591 -4.64 20.71 -23.64
C GLU A 591 -4.47 21.99 -22.80
N VAL A 592 -5.34 22.18 -21.79
CA VAL A 592 -5.31 23.37 -20.93
C VAL A 592 -4.07 23.39 -20.05
N LEU A 593 -3.65 22.24 -19.51
CA LEU A 593 -2.44 22.14 -18.69
C LEU A 593 -1.18 22.42 -19.52
N LEU A 594 -1.03 21.84 -20.70
CA LEU A 594 0.10 22.08 -21.62
C LEU A 594 0.23 23.58 -21.93
N LYS A 595 -0.90 24.22 -22.26
CA LYS A 595 -0.98 25.67 -22.48
C LYS A 595 -0.63 26.49 -21.24
N ALA A 596 -0.98 26.03 -20.04
CA ALA A 596 -0.69 26.71 -18.79
C ALA A 596 0.79 26.57 -18.35
N VAL A 597 1.46 25.47 -18.69
CA VAL A 597 2.87 25.23 -18.32
C VAL A 597 3.88 25.62 -19.40
N GLY A 598 3.44 25.91 -20.63
CA GLY A 598 4.29 26.45 -21.71
C GLY A 598 5.41 25.50 -22.17
N LYS A 599 5.32 24.20 -21.86
CA LYS A 599 6.27 23.17 -22.30
C LYS A 599 5.80 22.54 -23.61
N GLU A 600 6.72 21.90 -24.35
CA GLU A 600 6.39 21.20 -25.61
C GLU A 600 5.56 19.92 -25.38
N GLU A 601 5.81 19.20 -24.28
CA GLU A 601 5.05 18.01 -23.91
C GLU A 601 4.81 17.90 -22.39
N LEU A 602 3.90 16.98 -22.02
CA LEU A 602 3.59 16.60 -20.64
C LEU A 602 4.08 15.16 -20.40
N GLY A 603 4.98 14.99 -19.43
CA GLY A 603 5.65 13.74 -19.10
C GLY A 603 4.69 12.64 -18.65
N LYS A 604 4.81 11.47 -19.29
CA LYS A 604 4.01 10.25 -19.03
C LYS A 604 4.88 9.08 -18.60
N ASN A 605 6.01 9.40 -17.98
CA ASN A 605 7.14 8.52 -17.67
C ASN A 605 7.12 8.00 -16.21
N VAL A 606 5.92 7.92 -15.63
CA VAL A 606 5.55 7.42 -14.30
C VAL A 606 4.23 6.65 -14.45
N ASN A 607 4.05 5.54 -13.73
CA ASN A 607 2.74 4.87 -13.69
C ASN A 607 1.77 5.66 -12.79
N ALA A 608 1.00 6.55 -13.42
CA ALA A 608 0.02 7.44 -12.80
C ALA A 608 -1.06 6.76 -11.93
N ASP A 609 -1.23 5.44 -12.04
CA ASP A 609 -2.17 4.69 -11.19
C ASP A 609 -1.50 4.05 -9.95
N GLU A 610 -0.18 3.81 -9.97
CA GLU A 610 0.50 2.94 -8.98
C GLU A 610 1.65 3.63 -8.22
N ALA A 611 2.18 4.76 -8.71
CA ALA A 611 3.38 5.40 -8.17
C ALA A 611 3.27 5.76 -6.67
N ALA A 612 2.12 6.27 -6.23
CA ALA A 612 1.87 6.56 -4.82
C ALA A 612 2.01 5.30 -3.92
N ALA A 613 1.40 4.18 -4.33
CA ALA A 613 1.53 2.91 -3.60
C ALA A 613 2.97 2.36 -3.63
N MET A 614 3.65 2.45 -4.78
CA MET A 614 5.02 1.97 -4.93
C MET A 614 6.04 2.80 -4.12
N GLY A 615 5.84 4.11 -3.99
CA GLY A 615 6.63 4.95 -3.09
C GLY A 615 6.30 4.72 -1.61
N ALA A 616 5.02 4.56 -1.28
CA ALA A 616 4.58 4.29 0.08
C ALA A 616 5.10 2.94 0.62
N VAL A 617 5.16 1.88 -0.20
CA VAL A 617 5.77 0.59 0.21
C VAL A 617 7.30 0.66 0.27
N TYR A 618 7.96 1.48 -0.56
CA TYR A 618 9.39 1.76 -0.41
C TYR A 618 9.67 2.42 0.94
N GLN A 619 8.83 3.36 1.35
CA GLN A 619 8.92 4.02 2.65
C GLN A 619 8.60 3.06 3.80
N ALA A 620 7.60 2.18 3.66
CA ALA A 620 7.34 1.11 4.63
C ALA A 620 8.56 0.19 4.79
N ALA A 621 9.25 -0.15 3.69
CA ALA A 621 10.48 -0.92 3.68
C ALA A 621 11.69 -0.17 4.27
N ALA A 622 11.68 1.17 4.25
CA ALA A 622 12.71 2.01 4.87
C ALA A 622 12.54 2.14 6.40
N LEU A 623 11.28 2.20 6.87
CA LEU A 623 10.94 2.33 8.30
C LEU A 623 10.88 0.99 9.03
N SER A 624 10.71 -0.12 8.29
CA SER A 624 10.64 -1.46 8.87
C SER A 624 12.02 -2.05 9.19
N LYS A 625 12.20 -2.51 10.42
CA LYS A 625 13.41 -3.24 10.88
C LYS A 625 13.64 -4.57 10.14
N ALA A 626 12.66 -5.06 9.39
CA ALA A 626 12.75 -6.30 8.62
C ALA A 626 13.54 -6.17 7.30
N PHE A 627 13.78 -4.95 6.81
CA PHE A 627 14.41 -4.71 5.50
C PHE A 627 15.58 -3.74 5.59
N LYS A 628 16.43 -3.77 4.56
CA LYS A 628 17.52 -2.81 4.36
C LYS A 628 17.48 -2.28 2.92
N VAL A 629 16.69 -1.25 2.69
CA VAL A 629 16.68 -0.50 1.42
C VAL A 629 17.92 0.40 1.31
N LYS A 630 18.17 0.95 0.11
CA LYS A 630 19.18 2.00 -0.07
C LYS A 630 18.62 3.33 0.51
N PRO A 631 19.36 4.10 1.32
CA PRO A 631 18.83 5.36 1.86
C PRO A 631 18.36 6.31 0.75
N PHE A 632 17.24 6.99 0.96
CA PHE A 632 16.76 8.06 0.09
C PHE A 632 16.20 9.15 1.02
N VAL A 633 16.69 10.37 0.93
CA VAL A 633 16.32 11.43 1.88
C VAL A 633 15.01 12.07 1.42
N VAL A 634 13.97 11.99 2.25
CA VAL A 634 12.68 12.62 1.99
C VAL A 634 12.55 13.88 2.85
N ARG A 635 12.21 15.00 2.24
CA ARG A 635 11.85 16.26 2.92
C ARG A 635 10.51 16.75 2.39
N ASP A 636 9.45 16.46 3.14
CA ASP A 636 8.09 16.89 2.85
C ASP A 636 7.83 18.32 3.40
N ALA A 637 6.80 19.02 2.93
CA ALA A 637 6.60 20.45 3.17
C ALA A 637 5.40 20.76 4.07
N VAL A 638 5.58 21.64 5.05
CA VAL A 638 4.50 22.11 5.94
C VAL A 638 3.51 23.00 5.15
N ILE A 639 2.39 22.41 4.73
CA ILE A 639 1.36 23.10 3.94
C ILE A 639 0.69 24.22 4.75
N TYR A 640 0.32 23.91 6.00
CA TYR A 640 -0.34 24.82 6.92
C TYR A 640 0.62 25.19 8.05
N PRO A 641 1.03 26.47 8.20
CA PRO A 641 1.90 26.88 9.29
C PRO A 641 1.21 26.66 10.65
N ILE A 642 2.01 26.47 11.70
CA ILE A 642 1.56 26.25 13.08
C ILE A 642 2.29 27.23 14.00
N LEU A 643 1.58 27.85 14.93
CA LEU A 643 2.12 28.79 15.91
C LEU A 643 1.67 28.49 17.34
N VAL A 644 2.39 29.08 18.30
CA VAL A 644 2.04 29.10 19.73
C VAL A 644 1.73 30.53 20.17
N GLU A 645 0.69 30.67 20.98
CA GLU A 645 0.02 31.93 21.28
C GLU A 645 -0.24 32.07 22.80
N PHE A 646 0.30 33.13 23.41
CA PHE A 646 0.38 33.27 24.86
C PHE A 646 0.44 34.74 25.34
N THR A 647 -0.24 35.03 26.45
CA THR A 647 -0.34 36.35 27.07
C THR A 647 0.73 36.55 28.15
N ARG A 648 1.48 37.66 28.09
CA ARG A 648 2.53 38.01 29.05
C ARG A 648 2.19 39.33 29.76
N GLU A 649 2.23 39.36 31.08
CA GLU A 649 2.20 40.62 31.83
C GLU A 649 3.41 41.49 31.46
N VAL A 650 3.16 42.76 31.18
CA VAL A 650 4.16 43.81 30.94
C VAL A 650 3.84 44.97 31.88
N GLU A 651 4.83 45.44 32.61
CA GLU A 651 4.75 46.72 33.29
C GLU A 651 5.21 47.79 32.30
N GLU A 652 4.31 48.72 31.94
CA GLU A 652 4.56 49.77 30.96
C GLU A 652 4.95 51.09 31.66
N GLU A 653 4.31 51.36 32.79
CA GLU A 653 4.67 52.40 33.76
C GLU A 653 4.63 51.79 35.17
N PRO A 654 5.32 52.35 36.19
CA PRO A 654 5.34 51.79 37.54
C PRO A 654 3.93 51.58 38.13
N GLY A 655 3.55 50.33 38.38
CA GLY A 655 2.21 49.94 38.84
C GLY A 655 1.17 49.71 37.74
N VAL A 656 1.44 50.04 36.47
CA VAL A 656 0.53 49.86 35.33
C VAL A 656 0.92 48.60 34.55
N ARG A 657 0.14 47.53 34.75
CA ARG A 657 0.35 46.25 34.06
C ARG A 657 -0.61 46.05 32.89
N SER A 658 -0.07 45.78 31.71
CA SER A 658 -0.79 45.35 30.51
C SER A 658 -0.59 43.86 30.24
N LEU A 659 -1.51 43.25 29.47
CA LEU A 659 -1.35 41.89 28.96
C LEU A 659 -0.94 41.93 27.48
N LYS A 660 0.36 41.85 27.21
CA LYS A 660 0.86 41.75 25.84
C LYS A 660 0.61 40.35 25.30
N HIS A 661 -0.13 40.28 24.19
CA HIS A 661 -0.33 39.06 23.43
C HIS A 661 0.92 38.74 22.59
N ASN A 662 1.35 37.48 22.55
CA ASN A 662 2.53 37.05 21.82
C ASN A 662 2.18 35.84 20.95
N LYS A 663 2.57 35.88 19.68
CA LYS A 663 2.51 34.75 18.76
C LYS A 663 3.92 34.37 18.31
N ARG A 664 4.24 33.08 18.27
CA ARG A 664 5.52 32.53 17.79
C ARG A 664 5.25 31.39 16.82
N VAL A 665 5.67 31.52 15.57
CA VAL A 665 5.58 30.43 14.58
C VAL A 665 6.48 29.27 15.03
N LEU A 666 5.89 28.09 15.20
CA LEU A 666 6.64 26.83 15.32
C LEU A 666 7.08 26.40 13.92
N PHE A 667 6.12 26.00 13.09
CA PHE A 667 6.38 25.41 11.79
C PHE A 667 5.87 26.38 10.71
N SER A 668 6.78 26.85 9.86
CA SER A 668 6.49 27.82 8.79
C SER A 668 5.92 27.14 7.55
N ARG A 669 5.16 27.87 6.74
CA ARG A 669 4.69 27.40 5.44
C ARG A 669 5.88 26.98 4.57
N MET A 670 5.76 25.87 3.85
CA MET A 670 6.82 25.18 3.09
C MET A 670 8.09 24.82 3.89
N GLY A 671 8.08 24.92 5.22
CA GLY A 671 9.17 24.40 6.05
C GLY A 671 9.32 22.89 5.88
N PRO A 672 10.55 22.34 5.74
CA PRO A 672 10.75 20.92 5.48
C PRO A 672 10.61 20.09 6.77
N TYR A 673 9.76 19.06 6.79
CA TYR A 673 9.54 18.17 7.95
C TYR A 673 10.10 16.75 7.71
N PRO A 674 10.30 15.91 8.75
CA PRO A 674 10.03 16.11 10.18
C PRO A 674 10.89 17.21 10.83
N GLN A 675 10.39 17.82 11.92
CA GLN A 675 11.11 18.84 12.72
C GLN A 675 10.78 18.74 14.22
N ARG A 676 11.79 18.97 15.07
CA ARG A 676 11.62 19.25 16.51
C ARG A 676 11.91 20.72 16.79
N LYS A 677 11.14 21.34 17.68
CA LYS A 677 11.34 22.74 18.12
C LYS A 677 10.99 22.93 19.59
N VAL A 678 11.71 23.84 20.25
CA VAL A 678 11.51 24.17 21.66
C VAL A 678 11.10 25.64 21.80
N ILE A 679 10.07 25.92 22.59
CA ILE A 679 9.72 27.28 23.00
C ILE A 679 10.02 27.46 24.49
N THR A 680 10.83 28.47 24.81
CA THR A 680 11.12 28.88 26.19
C THR A 680 10.24 30.06 26.61
N PHE A 681 9.66 29.95 27.80
CA PHE A 681 8.78 30.90 28.47
C PHE A 681 9.48 31.47 29.72
N ASN A 682 10.37 32.45 29.52
CA ASN A 682 11.30 32.94 30.56
C ASN A 682 10.69 33.83 31.66
N ARG A 683 9.37 34.09 31.66
CA ARG A 683 8.71 35.01 32.62
C ARG A 683 7.45 34.41 33.26
N TYR A 684 7.43 33.08 33.44
CA TYR A 684 6.32 32.36 34.06
C TYR A 684 6.85 31.50 35.20
N ASN A 685 6.51 31.91 36.42
CA ASN A 685 6.86 31.28 37.69
C ASN A 685 5.64 30.67 38.41
N HIS A 686 4.48 30.69 37.74
CA HIS A 686 3.18 30.20 38.20
C HIS A 686 2.49 29.43 37.08
N ASP A 687 1.50 28.61 37.43
CA ASP A 687 0.74 27.79 36.48
C ASP A 687 0.03 28.68 35.44
N PHE A 688 0.18 28.34 34.16
CA PHE A 688 -0.31 29.16 33.05
C PHE A 688 -0.73 28.31 31.84
N ASN A 689 -1.45 28.94 30.91
CA ASN A 689 -1.94 28.30 29.69
C ASN A 689 -1.30 28.95 28.45
N PHE A 690 -1.07 28.16 27.40
CA PHE A 690 -0.79 28.66 26.06
C PHE A 690 -1.63 27.92 25.02
N HIS A 691 -1.75 28.50 23.84
CA HIS A 691 -2.56 27.96 22.75
C HIS A 691 -1.66 27.55 21.60
N ILE A 692 -2.02 26.45 20.94
CA ILE A 692 -1.47 26.02 19.65
C ILE A 692 -2.56 26.27 18.61
N ASN A 693 -2.23 27.07 17.60
CA ASN A 693 -3.14 27.45 16.51
C ASN A 693 -2.42 27.26 15.18
N TYR A 694 -3.16 27.24 14.07
CA TYR A 694 -2.54 27.45 12.76
C TYR A 694 -2.02 28.90 12.63
N GLY A 695 -1.03 29.09 11.76
CA GLY A 695 -0.46 30.40 11.44
C GLY A 695 -1.28 31.15 10.40
N ASP A 696 -0.61 31.91 9.54
CA ASP A 696 -1.27 32.57 8.42
C ASP A 696 -1.82 31.55 7.41
N LEU A 697 -3.11 31.67 7.12
CA LEU A 697 -3.85 30.86 6.14
C LEU A 697 -4.41 31.73 5.00
N GLY A 698 -4.00 33.00 4.87
CA GLY A 698 -4.48 33.94 3.84
C GLY A 698 -4.18 33.54 2.39
N PHE A 699 -3.43 32.47 2.17
CA PHE A 699 -3.23 31.83 0.86
C PHE A 699 -4.39 30.91 0.45
N LEU A 700 -5.30 30.57 1.38
CA LEU A 700 -6.51 29.80 1.11
C LEU A 700 -7.66 30.73 0.70
N GLY A 701 -8.47 30.32 -0.27
CA GLY A 701 -9.68 31.04 -0.63
C GLY A 701 -10.71 31.04 0.52
N PRO A 702 -11.68 31.99 0.53
CA PRO A 702 -12.71 32.03 1.57
C PRO A 702 -13.50 30.72 1.73
N GLU A 703 -13.74 30.00 0.64
CA GLU A 703 -14.40 28.69 0.69
C GLU A 703 -13.48 27.58 1.22
N ASP A 704 -12.20 27.56 0.85
CA ASP A 704 -11.22 26.62 1.41
C ASP A 704 -11.04 26.82 2.92
N LEU A 705 -11.04 28.07 3.41
CA LEU A 705 -11.02 28.38 4.84
C LEU A 705 -12.26 27.82 5.56
N ARG A 706 -13.45 27.87 4.93
CA ARG A 706 -14.68 27.27 5.47
C ARG A 706 -14.65 25.73 5.44
N VAL A 707 -14.00 25.13 4.44
CA VAL A 707 -13.77 23.67 4.33
C VAL A 707 -12.70 23.18 5.31
N PHE A 708 -11.70 24.01 5.62
CA PHE A 708 -10.63 23.74 6.57
C PHE A 708 -11.18 23.61 7.99
N GLY A 709 -12.03 24.54 8.43
CA GLY A 709 -12.71 24.50 9.73
C GLY A 709 -11.96 25.26 10.83
N SER A 710 -11.84 24.66 12.02
CA SER A 710 -11.20 25.31 13.18
C SER A 710 -9.74 25.65 12.91
N GLN A 711 -9.35 26.89 13.26
CA GLN A 711 -7.95 27.33 13.24
C GLN A 711 -7.22 27.09 14.57
N ASN A 712 -7.95 26.68 15.61
CA ASN A 712 -7.42 26.41 16.94
C ASN A 712 -7.16 24.91 17.10
N LEU A 713 -5.93 24.51 17.42
CA LEU A 713 -5.54 23.11 17.53
C LEU A 713 -5.66 22.60 18.98
N THR A 714 -5.06 23.30 19.93
CA THR A 714 -4.97 22.81 21.32
C THR A 714 -4.78 23.95 22.31
N THR A 715 -5.55 23.97 23.41
CA THR A 715 -5.14 24.70 24.62
C THR A 715 -4.29 23.78 25.47
N VAL A 716 -3.09 24.24 25.82
CA VAL A 716 -2.18 23.56 26.75
C VAL A 716 -2.27 24.27 28.10
N LYS A 717 -2.67 23.54 29.14
CA LYS A 717 -2.66 23.99 30.54
C LYS A 717 -1.44 23.38 31.23
N LEU A 718 -0.68 24.18 31.99
CA LEU A 718 0.47 23.72 32.75
C LEU A 718 0.18 23.76 34.26
N LYS A 719 0.64 22.74 34.98
CA LYS A 719 0.43 22.54 36.43
C LYS A 719 1.74 22.22 37.14
N GLY A 720 1.91 22.75 38.35
CA GLY A 720 3.13 22.55 39.17
C GLY A 720 4.32 23.42 38.77
N VAL A 721 4.11 24.40 37.87
CA VAL A 721 5.13 25.39 37.49
C VAL A 721 5.63 26.10 38.74
N GLY A 722 4.71 26.66 39.52
CA GLY A 722 5.04 27.38 40.77
C GLY A 722 5.50 26.50 41.93
N GLU A 723 5.49 25.17 41.77
CA GLU A 723 6.07 24.23 42.73
C GLU A 723 7.54 23.95 42.38
N SER A 724 7.85 23.78 41.09
CA SER A 724 9.24 23.60 40.63
C SER A 724 10.17 24.78 41.02
N PHE A 725 9.67 26.03 40.96
CA PHE A 725 10.41 27.20 41.44
C PHE A 725 10.63 27.22 42.97
N LYS A 726 9.78 26.57 43.76
CA LYS A 726 9.98 26.44 45.22
C LYS A 726 10.97 25.32 45.59
N LYS A 727 11.16 24.36 44.69
CA LYS A 727 12.09 23.22 44.85
C LYS A 727 13.56 23.64 44.67
N TYR A 728 13.81 24.66 43.86
CA TYR A 728 15.15 25.18 43.55
C TYR A 728 15.23 26.71 43.72
N PRO A 729 15.05 27.24 44.96
CA PRO A 729 15.05 28.69 45.19
C PRO A 729 16.41 29.34 44.94
N ASP A 730 17.51 28.59 45.13
CA ASP A 730 18.89 29.07 45.01
C ASP A 730 19.49 28.87 43.60
N TYR A 731 18.65 28.59 42.60
CA TYR A 731 19.08 28.33 41.20
C TYR A 731 18.45 29.36 40.24
N GLU A 732 19.23 29.79 39.25
CA GLU A 732 18.76 30.71 38.21
C GLU A 732 17.84 29.97 37.23
N SER A 733 16.57 30.37 37.15
CA SER A 733 15.63 29.76 36.20
C SER A 733 15.93 30.16 34.76
N LYS A 734 16.09 29.16 33.90
CA LYS A 734 16.15 29.28 32.43
C LYS A 734 14.77 29.18 31.77
N GLY A 735 13.70 29.33 32.56
CA GLY A 735 12.31 29.32 32.13
C GLY A 735 11.73 27.94 31.86
N ILE A 736 10.45 27.93 31.46
CA ILE A 736 9.71 26.72 31.07
C ILE A 736 9.95 26.43 29.59
N LYS A 737 10.34 25.21 29.23
CA LYS A 737 10.61 24.76 27.85
C LYS A 737 9.57 23.75 27.42
N ALA A 738 8.77 24.10 26.42
CA ALA A 738 7.84 23.19 25.75
C ALA A 738 8.49 22.60 24.50
N HIS A 739 8.54 21.26 24.40
CA HIS A 739 9.23 20.51 23.35
C HIS A 739 8.22 19.95 22.33
N PHE A 740 8.14 20.57 21.15
CA PHE A 740 7.23 20.20 20.07
C PHE A 740 7.94 19.35 19.01
N ASN A 741 7.19 18.44 18.39
CA ASN A 741 7.65 17.60 17.29
C ASN A 741 6.55 17.51 16.23
N LEU A 742 6.90 17.90 15.00
CA LEU A 742 6.12 17.57 13.81
C LEU A 742 6.78 16.34 13.19
N ASP A 743 6.09 15.21 13.26
CA ASP A 743 6.64 13.90 12.92
C ASP A 743 6.70 13.64 11.40
N GLU A 744 7.13 12.44 11.01
CA GLU A 744 7.21 12.00 9.61
C GLU A 744 5.82 11.91 8.95
N SER A 745 4.74 11.78 9.73
CA SER A 745 3.36 11.80 9.24
C SER A 745 2.81 13.23 9.03
N GLY A 746 3.60 14.25 9.38
CA GLY A 746 3.16 15.64 9.44
C GLY A 746 2.19 15.91 10.60
N VAL A 747 2.19 15.07 11.64
CA VAL A 747 1.31 15.18 12.82
C VAL A 747 2.06 15.88 13.95
N LEU A 748 1.38 16.83 14.59
CA LEU A 748 1.93 17.62 15.69
C LEU A 748 1.80 16.88 17.02
N SER A 749 2.88 16.82 17.78
CA SER A 749 2.90 16.43 19.19
C SER A 749 3.65 17.45 20.06
N LEU A 750 3.16 17.64 21.29
CA LEU A 750 3.93 18.21 22.39
C LEU A 750 4.51 17.02 23.18
N ILE A 751 5.82 16.81 23.09
CA ILE A 751 6.49 15.64 23.70
C ILE A 751 6.49 15.78 25.23
N LYS A 752 6.96 16.93 25.73
CA LYS A 752 7.05 17.25 27.15
C LYS A 752 7.14 18.74 27.40
N VAL A 753 6.93 19.14 28.65
CA VAL A 753 7.20 20.49 29.14
C VAL A 753 8.07 20.37 30.39
N GLU A 754 9.18 21.10 30.43
CA GLU A 754 10.14 21.05 31.54
C GLU A 754 10.44 22.45 32.08
N SER A 755 10.61 22.62 33.40
CA SER A 755 11.28 23.80 33.94
C SER A 755 12.78 23.50 34.07
N VAL A 756 13.61 24.48 33.73
CA VAL A 756 15.07 24.33 33.79
C VAL A 756 15.64 25.38 34.72
N PHE A 757 16.53 24.95 35.61
CA PHE A 757 17.26 25.80 36.54
C PHE A 757 18.76 25.50 36.44
N GLU A 758 19.60 26.51 36.57
CA GLU A 758 21.07 26.37 36.58
C GLU A 758 21.65 27.07 37.80
N THR A 759 22.65 26.48 38.45
CA THR A 759 23.49 27.19 39.42
C THR A 759 24.97 26.96 39.13
N LEU A 760 25.82 27.82 39.69
CA LEU A 760 27.27 27.69 39.64
C LEU A 760 27.73 26.90 40.86
N VAL A 761 28.41 25.78 40.63
CA VAL A 761 29.12 25.07 41.70
C VAL A 761 30.54 25.63 41.75
N GLU A 762 30.89 26.25 42.86
CA GLU A 762 32.28 26.51 43.21
C GLU A 762 32.90 25.20 43.73
N ASP A 763 34.04 24.79 43.18
CA ASP A 763 34.76 23.58 43.60
C ASP A 763 35.41 23.81 44.98
N SER A 764 34.62 23.70 46.06
CA SER A 764 35.13 23.76 47.44
C SER A 764 36.10 22.60 47.72
N PRO A 765 37.35 22.85 48.13
CA PRO A 765 38.38 21.81 48.17
C PRO A 765 38.39 21.04 49.50
N GLU A 766 37.59 19.97 49.62
CA GLU A 766 37.77 19.02 50.72
C GLU A 766 37.40 17.55 50.39
N GLU A 767 38.23 16.65 50.93
CA GLU A 767 38.09 15.19 51.09
C GLU A 767 37.65 14.31 49.90
N GLU A 768 38.65 13.83 49.14
CA GLU A 768 38.52 12.62 48.32
C GLU A 768 38.16 11.40 49.20
N SER A 769 36.95 10.86 49.05
CA SER A 769 36.58 9.59 49.67
C SER A 769 37.51 8.45 49.22
N THR A 770 38.04 7.67 50.16
CA THR A 770 39.21 6.79 49.98
C THR A 770 39.02 5.61 49.02
N LEU A 771 37.82 5.40 48.48
CA LEU A 771 37.51 4.32 47.53
C LEU A 771 38.08 4.55 46.11
N THR A 772 38.20 5.80 45.64
CA THR A 772 38.79 6.08 44.30
C THR A 772 40.29 5.74 44.22
N LYS A 773 40.99 5.68 45.36
CA LYS A 773 42.43 5.35 45.43
C LYS A 773 42.75 3.85 45.39
N LEU A 774 41.75 2.95 45.39
CA LEU A 774 41.96 1.51 45.12
C LEU A 774 41.62 1.09 43.68
N GLY A 775 40.84 1.86 42.93
CA GLY A 775 40.43 1.50 41.57
C GLY A 775 41.52 1.68 40.50
N ASN A 776 42.34 2.73 40.64
CA ASN A 776 43.18 3.23 39.54
C ASN A 776 44.62 2.67 39.50
N THR A 777 44.95 1.65 40.29
CA THR A 777 46.32 1.10 40.42
C THR A 777 46.50 -0.31 39.84
N ILE A 778 45.49 -0.89 39.20
CA ILE A 778 45.57 -2.22 38.56
C ILE A 778 45.60 -2.13 37.01
N SER A 779 45.07 -1.06 36.42
CA SER A 779 44.89 -0.93 34.95
C SER A 779 46.14 -0.54 34.14
N SER A 780 47.33 -0.45 34.75
CA SER A 780 48.55 0.11 34.11
C SER A 780 49.79 -0.80 34.11
N LEU A 781 49.63 -2.13 34.28
CA LEU A 781 50.75 -3.07 34.46
C LEU A 781 50.87 -4.18 33.40
N PHE A 782 49.95 -4.27 32.43
CA PHE A 782 50.07 -5.16 31.26
C PHE A 782 49.49 -4.48 30.01
N GLY A 783 50.35 -4.12 29.05
CA GLY A 783 49.87 -3.41 27.83
C GLY A 783 50.95 -2.89 26.88
N GLY A 784 51.86 -3.75 26.39
CA GLY A 784 52.77 -3.36 25.30
C GLY A 784 53.67 -4.50 24.78
N GLY A 785 53.61 -4.77 23.47
CA GLY A 785 54.55 -5.69 22.79
C GLY A 785 53.96 -6.67 21.75
N THR A 786 53.78 -6.20 20.51
CA THR A 786 54.02 -6.93 19.23
C THR A 786 53.51 -8.38 19.03
N THR A 787 52.45 -8.54 18.21
CA THR A 787 52.31 -9.39 16.97
C THR A 787 52.78 -10.87 16.91
N PRO A 788 52.17 -11.76 16.06
CA PRO A 788 50.96 -11.64 15.22
C PRO A 788 49.98 -12.86 15.31
N ASP A 789 49.06 -12.93 14.33
CA ASP A 789 48.31 -14.11 13.83
C ASP A 789 47.01 -14.60 14.53
N ALA A 790 46.25 -15.36 13.73
CA ALA A 790 45.01 -16.11 13.98
C ALA A 790 43.65 -15.41 13.72
N LYS A 791 42.70 -16.21 13.21
CA LYS A 791 41.26 -15.90 13.05
C LYS A 791 40.48 -16.71 14.09
N GLU A 792 39.41 -16.16 14.66
CA GLU A 792 38.03 -16.68 14.49
C GLU A 792 36.98 -15.88 15.29
N ASN A 793 35.71 -16.24 15.08
CA ASN A 793 34.48 -15.56 15.51
C ASN A 793 34.36 -15.30 17.03
N GLY A 794 33.73 -14.18 17.40
CA GLY A 794 33.32 -13.89 18.79
C GLY A 794 32.31 -12.74 18.87
N THR A 795 31.03 -13.09 18.94
CA THR A 795 29.85 -12.21 19.15
C THR A 795 30.06 -10.97 20.02
N ASP A 796 29.87 -9.77 19.45
CA ASP A 796 29.77 -8.52 20.22
C ASP A 796 28.31 -8.19 20.62
N SER A 797 28.16 -7.68 21.83
CA SER A 797 26.88 -7.27 22.43
C SER A 797 26.64 -5.77 22.30
N VAL A 798 25.39 -5.37 22.01
CA VAL A 798 24.96 -3.97 21.94
C VAL A 798 25.19 -3.24 23.27
N GLN A 799 25.78 -2.04 23.20
CA GLN A 799 25.52 -0.95 24.13
C GLN A 799 25.14 0.31 23.34
N GLU A 800 24.32 1.16 23.95
CA GLU A 800 23.69 2.32 23.33
C GLU A 800 24.41 3.60 23.80
N GLU A 801 24.71 4.54 22.90
CA GLU A 801 25.24 5.86 23.26
C GLU A 801 24.28 6.97 22.80
N GLU A 802 23.96 7.89 23.70
CA GLU A 802 23.09 9.05 23.43
C GLU A 802 23.89 10.23 22.85
N GLU A 803 23.74 10.54 21.55
CA GLU A 803 24.21 11.83 21.04
C GLU A 803 23.33 12.99 21.55
N SER A 804 23.98 14.09 21.96
CA SER A 804 23.33 15.38 22.19
C SER A 804 23.97 16.48 21.33
N PRO A 805 23.20 17.47 20.80
CA PRO A 805 23.64 18.28 19.66
C PRO A 805 24.22 19.65 20.04
N ALA A 806 25.10 20.17 19.17
CA ALA A 806 25.46 21.59 19.12
C ALA A 806 25.71 22.09 17.70
N GLU A 807 25.08 23.21 17.35
CA GLU A 807 25.52 24.19 16.33
C GLU A 807 26.23 25.32 17.11
N GLY A 808 27.08 26.21 16.56
CA GLY A 808 27.52 26.46 15.19
C GLY A 808 27.72 27.98 15.00
N SER A 809 28.86 28.44 14.47
CA SER A 809 29.14 29.88 14.24
C SER A 809 30.13 30.13 13.10
N LYS A 810 30.15 31.38 12.62
CA LYS A 810 30.69 31.83 11.31
C LYS A 810 32.08 32.49 11.36
N ASP A 811 32.78 32.42 10.22
CA ASP A 811 33.37 33.49 9.36
C ASP A 811 33.82 34.80 10.05
N GLU A 812 34.95 35.49 9.73
CA GLU A 812 36.02 35.44 8.69
C GLU A 812 37.17 36.41 9.17
N PRO A 813 38.18 36.89 8.39
CA PRO A 813 38.97 36.37 7.25
C PRO A 813 40.52 36.45 7.52
N GLY A 814 41.39 36.07 6.56
CA GLY A 814 42.85 36.35 6.62
C GLY A 814 43.74 35.66 5.56
N GLU A 815 44.66 36.42 4.95
CA GLU A 815 45.47 36.10 3.74
C GLU A 815 46.81 35.34 3.93
N GLN A 816 47.35 34.85 2.79
CA GLN A 816 48.78 34.59 2.46
C GLN A 816 49.50 33.38 3.12
N ALA A 817 50.44 32.65 2.47
CA ALA A 817 51.04 32.77 1.12
C ALA A 817 51.55 31.41 0.56
N GLU A 818 51.70 31.35 -0.78
CA GLU A 818 52.67 30.59 -1.65
C GLU A 818 53.10 29.12 -1.31
N LEU A 819 53.28 28.21 -2.28
CA LEU A 819 54.20 28.28 -3.44
C LEU A 819 53.79 27.40 -4.64
N LYS A 820 54.05 27.93 -5.85
CA LYS A 820 54.73 27.35 -7.04
C LYS A 820 54.83 25.80 -7.18
N GLU A 821 54.67 25.19 -8.36
CA GLU A 821 54.22 25.64 -9.70
C GLU A 821 53.62 24.38 -10.42
N GLU A 822 53.60 24.05 -11.73
CA GLU A 822 54.22 24.51 -12.98
C GLU A 822 53.32 24.04 -14.17
N ALA A 823 53.42 24.61 -15.38
CA ALA A 823 52.61 24.17 -16.56
C ALA A 823 53.24 24.53 -17.92
N GLU A 824 52.95 23.75 -18.97
CA GLU A 824 53.25 24.06 -20.38
C GLU A 824 51.98 24.23 -21.24
N ALA A 825 52.09 25.05 -22.30
CA ALA A 825 51.03 25.38 -23.27
C ALA A 825 51.45 24.88 -24.69
N PRO A 826 51.22 25.52 -25.87
CA PRO A 826 50.57 26.79 -26.27
C PRO A 826 49.22 26.57 -27.01
N VAL A 827 48.44 27.60 -27.41
CA VAL A 827 48.55 28.47 -28.63
C VAL A 827 47.33 29.43 -28.58
N GLU A 828 47.32 30.72 -29.00
CA GLU A 828 48.32 31.60 -29.67
C GLU A 828 48.40 32.99 -28.99
N ASP A 829 48.07 34.12 -29.67
CA ASP A 829 47.96 35.50 -29.15
C ASP A 829 46.60 36.14 -29.59
N THR A 830 46.30 37.41 -29.94
CA THR A 830 47.09 38.58 -30.40
C THR A 830 46.46 39.94 -30.02
N SER A 831 47.28 40.83 -29.41
CA SER A 831 47.18 42.32 -29.39
C SER A 831 46.18 43.07 -28.46
N GLN A 832 46.66 44.25 -28.02
CA GLN A 832 46.08 45.30 -27.16
C GLN A 832 46.51 46.70 -27.73
N PRO A 833 46.34 47.89 -27.07
CA PRO A 833 45.39 48.33 -26.02
C PRO A 833 44.61 49.66 -26.37
N PRO A 834 43.64 50.10 -25.53
CA PRO A 834 42.91 51.38 -25.65
C PRO A 834 43.35 52.50 -24.65
N PRO A 835 43.08 53.82 -24.91
CA PRO A 835 43.47 54.91 -24.00
C PRO A 835 42.40 55.95 -23.56
N THR A 836 42.67 56.62 -22.42
CA THR A 836 42.27 57.99 -21.95
C THR A 836 40.83 58.36 -21.52
N GLU A 837 40.79 59.00 -20.35
CA GLU A 837 39.73 59.76 -19.64
C GLU A 837 39.71 61.26 -20.12
N PRO A 838 39.14 62.33 -19.45
CA PRO A 838 38.54 62.43 -18.09
C PRO A 838 37.37 63.45 -17.79
N LYS A 839 36.75 63.24 -16.60
CA LYS A 839 36.36 64.19 -15.51
C LYS A 839 35.34 65.37 -15.66
N GLU A 840 34.83 65.74 -14.45
CA GLU A 840 34.37 67.07 -13.96
C GLU A 840 33.01 67.64 -14.46
N ASP A 841 32.17 68.32 -13.66
CA ASP A 841 32.04 68.43 -12.17
C ASP A 841 30.68 69.06 -11.74
N ALA A 842 30.47 69.23 -10.42
CA ALA A 842 29.63 70.22 -9.70
C ALA A 842 28.10 69.99 -9.46
N ALA A 843 27.67 70.44 -8.27
CA ALA A 843 26.28 70.62 -7.78
C ALA A 843 26.00 72.16 -7.61
N PRO A 844 25.26 72.77 -6.62
CA PRO A 844 24.62 72.29 -5.36
C PRO A 844 23.23 72.91 -4.97
N GLU A 845 22.75 72.61 -3.74
CA GLU A 845 21.92 73.44 -2.80
C GLU A 845 20.48 73.91 -3.19
N GLU A 846 19.50 74.14 -2.29
CA GLU A 846 19.24 73.81 -0.85
C GLU A 846 17.68 73.83 -0.62
N GLU A 847 16.97 73.94 0.53
CA GLU A 847 17.17 74.23 1.98
C GLU A 847 16.97 72.94 2.85
N LYS A 848 17.18 72.83 4.18
CA LYS A 848 17.03 73.66 5.42
C LYS A 848 15.59 73.83 5.96
N ALA A 849 15.35 73.93 7.27
CA ALA A 849 16.20 73.69 8.47
C ALA A 849 15.69 72.41 9.20
N ALA A 850 15.71 72.14 10.52
CA ALA A 850 16.09 72.75 11.82
C ALA A 850 16.06 71.59 12.88
N GLU A 851 16.41 71.63 14.17
CA GLU A 851 17.32 72.33 15.14
C GLU A 851 17.03 71.59 16.50
N LYS A 852 17.81 71.55 17.60
CA LYS A 852 19.07 72.12 18.14
C LYS A 852 19.49 71.23 19.36
N GLU A 853 20.63 71.32 20.05
CA GLU A 853 21.90 72.08 20.00
C GLU A 853 23.06 71.07 20.34
N LYS A 854 24.00 71.12 21.31
CA LYS A 854 24.49 72.10 22.31
C LYS A 854 26.04 72.05 22.46
N GLU A 855 26.57 71.98 23.68
CA GLU A 855 27.92 72.47 24.09
C GLU A 855 28.57 71.50 25.13
N GLU A 856 29.88 71.51 25.42
CA GLU A 856 30.93 72.52 25.18
C GLU A 856 32.35 71.91 24.92
N LYS A 857 33.44 72.70 25.05
CA LYS A 857 34.83 72.45 24.59
C LYS A 857 35.76 71.93 25.75
N SER A 858 37.09 71.73 25.69
CA SER A 858 38.15 72.33 24.83
C SER A 858 39.57 71.66 24.87
N GLU A 859 40.28 71.77 23.74
CA GLU A 859 41.76 71.97 23.57
C GLU A 859 42.80 70.93 24.08
N ALA A 860 44.07 71.17 23.73
CA ALA A 860 45.18 70.19 23.73
C ALA A 860 46.57 70.82 23.93
N GLN A 861 47.57 70.03 24.35
CA GLN A 861 49.01 70.38 24.31
C GLN A 861 49.94 69.15 24.27
N LYS A 862 51.18 69.35 23.81
CA LYS A 862 52.34 68.42 23.80
C LYS A 862 53.49 69.11 24.56
N PRO A 863 54.43 68.38 25.21
CA PRO A 863 55.74 68.17 24.55
C PRO A 863 56.59 66.94 25.02
N SER A 864 57.73 66.71 24.33
CA SER A 864 59.11 66.32 24.79
C SER A 864 59.37 65.46 26.06
N GLU A 865 60.42 64.61 26.18
CA GLU A 865 61.55 64.23 25.30
C GLU A 865 62.32 62.98 25.85
N LYS A 866 63.32 62.48 25.07
CA LYS A 866 64.62 61.82 25.43
C LYS A 866 64.74 61.01 26.76
N LYS A 867 65.05 59.70 26.73
CA LYS A 867 66.36 59.04 26.46
C LYS A 867 67.42 59.12 27.59
N GLU A 868 67.68 57.97 28.22
CA GLU A 868 68.99 57.34 28.57
C GLU A 868 68.67 55.82 28.72
N ALA A 869 69.39 54.84 28.15
CA ALA A 869 70.78 54.40 28.33
C ALA A 869 71.07 53.81 29.73
N GLY A 870 71.50 52.55 29.90
CA GLY A 870 71.59 51.41 28.96
C GLY A 870 72.64 50.36 29.40
N SER A 871 72.28 49.05 29.41
CA SER A 871 73.22 47.93 29.64
C SER A 871 72.62 46.57 29.23
N GLU A 872 73.41 45.73 28.56
CA GLU A 872 73.14 44.32 28.20
C GLU A 872 73.51 43.37 29.38
N PRO A 873 73.32 42.02 29.34
CA PRO A 873 72.76 41.15 28.29
C PRO A 873 71.70 40.09 28.73
N VAL A 874 71.20 39.35 27.72
CA VAL A 874 70.38 38.10 27.69
C VAL A 874 71.06 36.91 28.44
N PRO A 875 70.41 35.80 28.91
CA PRO A 875 69.01 35.26 28.81
C PRO A 875 68.36 34.96 30.21
N PRO A 876 67.30 34.13 30.40
CA PRO A 876 66.33 33.48 29.49
C PRO A 876 64.84 33.86 29.77
N ALA A 877 63.88 33.16 29.14
CA ALA A 877 62.44 33.37 29.31
C ALA A 877 61.85 32.68 30.57
N PRO A 878 60.85 33.29 31.23
CA PRO A 878 60.02 32.62 32.25
C PRO A 878 58.50 32.58 31.93
N GLU A 879 57.91 31.44 32.26
CA GLU A 879 56.57 31.21 32.87
C GLU A 879 55.26 31.62 32.15
N GLU A 880 54.32 30.66 32.09
CA GLU A 880 52.93 30.84 31.65
C GLU A 880 52.04 31.39 32.78
N GLU A 881 51.20 32.39 32.49
CA GLU A 881 50.09 32.73 33.39
C GLU A 881 48.98 31.67 33.34
N LYS A 882 48.53 31.23 34.52
CA LYS A 882 47.55 30.14 34.67
C LYS A 882 46.16 30.57 34.21
N LYS A 883 45.67 29.99 33.11
CA LYS A 883 44.24 30.01 32.78
C LYS A 883 43.42 29.37 33.91
N GLN A 884 42.50 30.12 34.49
CA GLN A 884 41.51 29.58 35.42
C GLN A 884 40.58 28.60 34.69
N LYS A 885 40.17 27.51 35.37
CA LYS A 885 39.13 26.61 34.85
C LYS A 885 37.76 27.31 34.92
N PRO A 886 36.86 27.11 33.93
CA PRO A 886 35.48 27.58 34.04
C PRO A 886 34.74 26.79 35.14
N ALA A 887 34.00 27.50 35.99
CA ALA A 887 33.20 26.91 37.06
C ALA A 887 32.12 25.94 36.52
N ARG A 888 31.87 24.84 37.24
CA ARG A 888 30.99 23.76 36.78
C ARG A 888 29.52 24.13 37.00
N LYS A 889 28.78 24.35 35.92
CA LYS A 889 27.32 24.58 35.99
C LYS A 889 26.59 23.29 36.35
N GLN A 890 25.73 23.34 37.36
CA GLN A 890 24.79 22.27 37.70
C GLN A 890 23.40 22.65 37.18
N ARG A 891 22.86 21.84 36.26
CA ARG A 891 21.54 22.02 35.66
C ARG A 891 20.54 21.06 36.32
N MET A 892 19.46 21.61 36.87
CA MET A 892 18.28 20.87 37.32
C MET A 892 17.17 20.99 36.26
N VAL A 893 16.36 19.94 36.12
CA VAL A 893 15.25 19.87 35.18
C VAL A 893 14.08 19.14 35.84
N GLU A 894 12.93 19.80 35.97
CA GLU A 894 11.70 19.18 36.44
C GLU A 894 10.72 19.05 35.27
N GLU A 895 10.00 17.93 35.19
CA GLU A 895 8.87 17.81 34.26
C GLU A 895 7.63 18.49 34.85
N ILE A 896 6.94 19.27 34.00
CA ILE A 896 5.76 20.06 34.36
C ILE A 896 4.50 19.30 33.95
N GLY A 897 3.50 19.26 34.84
CA GLY A 897 2.24 18.58 34.54
C GLY A 897 1.49 19.27 33.38
N VAL A 898 1.10 18.50 32.36
CA VAL A 898 0.41 19.02 31.17
C VAL A 898 -1.01 18.47 31.10
N GLU A 899 -1.97 19.35 30.83
CA GLU A 899 -3.34 18.98 30.45
C GLU A 899 -3.64 19.58 29.07
N LEU A 900 -3.88 18.71 28.08
CA LEU A 900 -4.18 19.08 26.70
C LEU A 900 -5.69 19.11 26.47
N MET A 901 -6.20 20.18 25.88
CA MET A 901 -7.56 20.26 25.35
C MET A 901 -7.50 20.46 23.84
N VAL A 902 -7.81 19.41 23.08
CA VAL A 902 -7.82 19.43 21.61
C VAL A 902 -9.08 20.12 21.09
N LEU A 903 -8.94 21.03 20.12
CA LEU A 903 -9.98 22.01 19.72
C LEU A 903 -10.37 21.95 18.23
N ASP A 904 -9.61 21.27 17.38
CA ASP A 904 -9.88 21.10 15.94
C ASP A 904 -10.78 19.90 15.66
N LEU A 905 -10.51 18.78 16.33
CA LEU A 905 -11.32 17.56 16.32
C LEU A 905 -11.10 16.82 17.64
N PRO A 906 -12.08 16.76 18.55
CA PRO A 906 -11.97 15.94 19.76
C PRO A 906 -11.69 14.48 19.41
N ASP A 907 -10.70 13.88 20.06
CA ASP A 907 -10.44 12.45 19.94
C ASP A 907 -11.63 11.64 20.47
N LEU A 908 -11.88 10.46 19.91
CA LEU A 908 -12.85 9.54 20.52
C LEU A 908 -12.33 9.12 21.90
N PRO A 909 -13.16 9.16 22.97
CA PRO A 909 -12.84 8.50 24.22
C PRO A 909 -12.46 7.04 23.99
N GLU A 910 -11.49 6.53 24.75
CA GLU A 910 -10.88 5.23 24.51
C GLU A 910 -11.92 4.07 24.57
N ASP A 911 -12.99 4.20 25.36
CA ASP A 911 -14.08 3.24 25.42
C ASP A 911 -15.05 3.34 24.22
N GLU A 912 -15.22 4.51 23.60
CA GLU A 912 -15.98 4.70 22.35
C GLU A 912 -15.19 4.12 21.17
N LEU A 913 -13.87 4.34 21.17
CA LEU A 913 -12.95 3.76 20.19
C LEU A 913 -12.89 2.22 20.32
N ALA A 914 -12.81 1.70 21.55
CA ALA A 914 -12.86 0.25 21.80
C ALA A 914 -14.20 -0.37 21.38
N ARG A 915 -15.33 0.31 21.66
CA ARG A 915 -16.66 -0.11 21.15
C ARG A 915 -16.71 -0.13 19.63
N SER A 916 -16.13 0.87 18.97
CA SER A 916 -16.09 0.97 17.50
C SER A 916 -15.19 -0.12 16.88
N ALA A 917 -14.00 -0.33 17.43
CA ALA A 917 -13.11 -1.42 17.02
C ALA A 917 -13.75 -2.81 17.21
N GLN A 918 -14.41 -3.06 18.35
CA GLN A 918 -15.14 -4.31 18.59
C GLN A 918 -16.29 -4.49 17.58
N LYS A 919 -17.06 -3.43 17.30
CA LYS A 919 -18.12 -3.41 16.29
C LYS A 919 -17.59 -3.74 14.88
N LEU A 920 -16.41 -3.26 14.50
CA LEU A 920 -15.76 -3.65 13.23
C LEU A 920 -15.22 -5.08 13.25
N GLN A 921 -14.71 -5.56 14.38
CA GLN A 921 -14.22 -6.93 14.56
C GLN A 921 -15.37 -7.96 14.50
N ASP A 922 -16.48 -7.69 15.19
CA ASP A 922 -17.74 -8.44 15.15
C ASP A 922 -18.25 -8.67 13.72
N LEU A 923 -18.24 -7.62 12.90
CA LEU A 923 -18.61 -7.71 11.48
C LEU A 923 -17.60 -8.54 10.69
N THR A 924 -16.30 -8.45 11.02
CA THR A 924 -15.23 -9.22 10.36
C THR A 924 -15.32 -10.71 10.67
N LEU A 925 -15.66 -11.08 11.92
CA LEU A 925 -15.90 -12.46 12.30
C LEU A 925 -17.10 -13.04 11.52
N ARG A 926 -18.20 -12.30 11.39
CA ARG A 926 -19.38 -12.71 10.59
C ARG A 926 -19.06 -12.88 9.11
N ASP A 927 -18.32 -11.95 8.51
CA ASP A 927 -17.88 -12.05 7.12
C ASP A 927 -16.99 -13.29 6.89
N LEU A 928 -16.14 -13.64 7.86
CA LEU A 928 -15.27 -14.83 7.82
C LEU A 928 -16.05 -16.13 8.03
N GLU A 929 -16.96 -16.19 9.01
CA GLU A 929 -17.86 -17.33 9.26
C GLU A 929 -18.70 -17.66 8.01
N LYS A 930 -19.20 -16.63 7.32
CA LYS A 930 -19.93 -16.77 6.05
C LYS A 930 -19.04 -17.31 4.94
N GLN A 931 -17.84 -16.74 4.74
CA GLN A 931 -16.87 -17.22 3.75
C GLN A 931 -16.41 -18.67 4.03
N GLU A 932 -16.24 -19.06 5.30
CA GLU A 932 -15.95 -20.46 5.66
C GLU A 932 -17.11 -21.41 5.33
N ARG A 933 -18.36 -20.98 5.57
CA ARG A 933 -19.56 -21.77 5.24
C ARG A 933 -19.69 -21.97 3.73
N GLU A 934 -19.53 -20.91 2.96
CA GLU A 934 -19.58 -20.93 1.49
C GLU A 934 -18.43 -21.77 0.91
N LYS A 935 -17.20 -21.62 1.44
CA LYS A 935 -16.07 -22.48 1.07
C LYS A 935 -16.34 -23.96 1.39
N ALA A 936 -17.02 -24.27 2.49
CA ALA A 936 -17.41 -25.64 2.83
C ALA A 936 -18.51 -26.19 1.91
N ALA A 937 -19.51 -25.39 1.55
CA ALA A 937 -20.55 -25.76 0.58
C ALA A 937 -19.95 -26.05 -0.80
N ASN A 938 -19.18 -25.11 -1.35
CA ASN A 938 -18.53 -25.27 -2.66
C ASN A 938 -17.55 -26.46 -2.67
N SER A 939 -16.90 -26.77 -1.53
CA SER A 939 -16.03 -27.96 -1.40
C SER A 939 -16.79 -29.28 -1.37
N LEU A 940 -18.06 -29.27 -0.92
CA LEU A 940 -18.96 -30.41 -0.95
C LEU A 940 -19.55 -30.61 -2.35
N GLU A 941 -20.06 -29.53 -2.95
CA GLU A 941 -20.58 -29.48 -4.32
C GLU A 941 -19.55 -29.95 -5.35
N ALA A 942 -18.34 -29.36 -5.33
CA ALA A 942 -17.27 -29.76 -6.24
C ALA A 942 -16.86 -31.22 -6.04
N PHE A 943 -16.84 -31.73 -4.80
CA PHE A 943 -16.55 -33.15 -4.55
C PHE A 943 -17.65 -34.08 -5.07
N ILE A 944 -18.92 -33.66 -5.03
CA ILE A 944 -20.05 -34.41 -5.57
C ILE A 944 -19.88 -34.58 -7.09
N PHE A 945 -19.77 -33.47 -7.83
CA PHE A 945 -19.63 -33.51 -9.29
C PHE A 945 -18.32 -34.16 -9.76
N GLU A 946 -17.19 -33.85 -9.13
CA GLU A 946 -15.89 -34.45 -9.47
C GLU A 946 -15.89 -35.97 -9.22
N THR A 947 -16.59 -36.44 -8.19
CA THR A 947 -16.71 -37.90 -7.94
C THR A 947 -17.69 -38.55 -8.90
N GLN A 948 -18.82 -37.91 -9.24
CA GLN A 948 -19.76 -38.44 -10.22
C GLN A 948 -19.09 -38.68 -11.58
N ASP A 949 -18.32 -37.70 -12.10
CA ASP A 949 -17.55 -37.87 -13.34
C ASP A 949 -16.54 -39.02 -13.25
N LYS A 950 -15.76 -39.07 -12.16
CA LYS A 950 -14.77 -40.15 -11.92
C LYS A 950 -15.37 -41.55 -11.99
N LEU A 951 -16.61 -41.77 -11.51
CA LEU A 951 -17.25 -43.10 -11.58
C LEU A 951 -17.45 -43.63 -13.01
N TYR A 952 -17.49 -42.75 -14.01
CA TYR A 952 -17.61 -43.12 -15.44
C TYR A 952 -16.26 -43.24 -16.16
N GLN A 953 -15.15 -42.86 -15.53
CA GLN A 953 -13.81 -42.96 -16.13
C GLN A 953 -13.30 -44.43 -16.09
N PRO A 954 -12.66 -44.96 -17.16
CA PRO A 954 -12.21 -46.35 -17.22
C PRO A 954 -11.33 -46.78 -16.03
N GLU A 955 -10.39 -45.91 -15.61
CA GLU A 955 -9.49 -46.16 -14.46
C GLU A 955 -10.25 -46.51 -13.17
N TYR A 956 -11.46 -45.98 -12.98
CA TYR A 956 -12.31 -46.20 -11.82
C TYR A 956 -13.27 -47.40 -12.03
N GLN A 957 -13.72 -47.62 -13.27
CA GLN A 957 -14.55 -48.79 -13.63
C GLN A 957 -13.77 -50.10 -13.45
N GLU A 958 -12.49 -50.14 -13.85
CA GLU A 958 -11.61 -51.31 -13.68
C GLU A 958 -11.46 -51.77 -12.21
N VAL A 959 -11.56 -50.85 -11.25
CA VAL A 959 -11.35 -51.13 -9.82
C VAL A 959 -12.63 -51.14 -8.98
N SER A 960 -13.81 -51.10 -9.60
CA SER A 960 -15.11 -51.09 -8.90
C SER A 960 -16.09 -52.12 -9.45
N THR A 961 -16.95 -52.66 -8.57
CA THR A 961 -18.16 -53.37 -9.01
C THR A 961 -19.22 -52.35 -9.42
N GLU A 962 -20.18 -52.79 -10.23
CA GLU A 962 -21.32 -51.96 -10.64
C GLU A 962 -22.15 -51.52 -9.43
N GLU A 963 -22.51 -52.47 -8.56
CA GLU A 963 -23.16 -52.24 -7.26
C GLU A 963 -22.45 -51.16 -6.41
N GLN A 964 -21.11 -51.15 -6.39
CA GLN A 964 -20.33 -50.16 -5.66
C GLN A 964 -20.38 -48.77 -6.33
N ARG A 965 -20.42 -48.69 -7.66
CA ARG A 965 -20.64 -47.43 -8.37
C ARG A 965 -22.05 -46.91 -8.14
N GLU A 966 -23.06 -47.78 -8.13
CA GLU A 966 -24.45 -47.42 -7.83
C GLU A 966 -24.63 -46.94 -6.39
N GLU A 967 -24.06 -47.60 -5.38
CA GLU A 967 -24.14 -47.10 -3.99
C GLU A 967 -23.50 -45.71 -3.88
N ILE A 968 -22.28 -45.53 -4.42
CA ILE A 968 -21.60 -44.24 -4.36
C ILE A 968 -22.41 -43.17 -5.11
N SER A 969 -22.87 -43.46 -6.33
CA SER A 969 -23.67 -42.52 -7.13
C SER A 969 -24.99 -42.13 -6.45
N GLY A 970 -25.69 -43.09 -5.84
CA GLY A 970 -26.91 -42.84 -5.06
C GLY A 970 -26.65 -41.97 -3.82
N ARG A 971 -25.53 -42.18 -3.13
CA ARG A 971 -25.10 -41.36 -1.98
C ARG A 971 -24.70 -39.94 -2.39
N LEU A 972 -24.02 -39.78 -3.53
CA LEU A 972 -23.67 -38.47 -4.08
C LEU A 972 -24.92 -37.71 -4.53
N SER A 973 -25.85 -38.38 -5.21
CA SER A 973 -27.12 -37.78 -5.65
C SER A 973 -27.97 -37.34 -4.47
N ALA A 974 -28.12 -38.19 -3.44
CA ALA A 974 -28.82 -37.81 -2.20
C ALA A 974 -28.15 -36.65 -1.45
N ALA A 975 -26.81 -36.52 -1.55
CA ALA A 975 -26.09 -35.38 -0.99
C ALA A 975 -26.27 -34.09 -1.82
N SER A 976 -26.45 -34.19 -3.15
CA SER A 976 -26.82 -33.07 -4.02
C SER A 976 -28.21 -32.55 -3.67
N THR A 977 -29.21 -33.43 -3.67
CA THR A 977 -30.60 -33.06 -3.31
C THR A 977 -30.66 -32.43 -1.91
N TRP A 978 -29.93 -32.98 -0.94
CA TRP A 978 -29.82 -32.37 0.40
C TRP A 978 -29.14 -30.99 0.38
N LEU A 979 -28.12 -30.78 -0.46
CA LEU A 979 -27.44 -29.49 -0.60
C LEU A 979 -28.35 -28.43 -1.26
N GLU A 980 -29.22 -28.86 -2.19
CA GLU A 980 -30.23 -28.04 -2.86
C GLU A 980 -31.39 -27.66 -1.92
N ASP A 981 -31.96 -28.63 -1.19
CA ASP A 981 -33.12 -28.43 -0.30
C ASP A 981 -32.76 -27.82 1.08
N GLU A 982 -31.76 -28.38 1.77
CA GLU A 982 -31.39 -28.01 3.14
C GLU A 982 -30.07 -27.21 3.23
N GLY A 983 -29.18 -27.37 2.23
CA GLY A 983 -27.81 -26.82 2.25
C GLY A 983 -27.72 -25.30 2.37
N PHE A 984 -28.75 -24.56 1.95
CA PHE A 984 -28.83 -23.11 2.17
C PHE A 984 -28.80 -22.77 3.68
N GLY A 985 -29.53 -23.52 4.50
CA GLY A 985 -29.58 -23.35 5.96
C GLY A 985 -28.49 -24.13 6.73
N ALA A 986 -27.77 -25.03 6.06
CA ALA A 986 -26.78 -25.89 6.70
C ALA A 986 -25.59 -25.10 7.29
N THR A 987 -25.15 -25.53 8.47
CA THR A 987 -23.97 -24.97 9.16
C THR A 987 -22.66 -25.43 8.53
N THR A 988 -21.59 -24.66 8.73
CA THR A 988 -20.22 -25.01 8.30
C THR A 988 -19.77 -26.37 8.81
N VAL A 989 -20.24 -26.80 9.99
CA VAL A 989 -19.96 -28.13 10.56
C VAL A 989 -20.65 -29.22 9.75
N MET A 990 -21.96 -29.11 9.54
CA MET A 990 -22.76 -30.10 8.78
C MET A 990 -22.24 -30.30 7.35
N LEU A 991 -21.82 -29.21 6.68
CA LEU A 991 -21.22 -29.25 5.34
C LEU A 991 -19.87 -30.00 5.33
N LYS A 992 -19.00 -29.71 6.31
CA LYS A 992 -17.70 -30.39 6.50
C LYS A 992 -17.90 -31.87 6.90
N GLU A 993 -18.94 -32.20 7.65
CA GLU A 993 -19.33 -33.57 8.02
C GLU A 993 -19.81 -34.36 6.80
N LYS A 994 -20.76 -33.83 6.01
CA LYS A 994 -21.23 -34.45 4.76
C LYS A 994 -20.10 -34.74 3.78
N LEU A 995 -19.20 -33.78 3.57
CA LEU A 995 -18.00 -33.97 2.76
C LEU A 995 -17.08 -35.07 3.33
N THR A 996 -17.01 -35.19 4.66
CA THR A 996 -16.23 -36.24 5.33
C THR A 996 -16.89 -37.62 5.22
N GLU A 997 -18.23 -37.72 5.24
CA GLU A 997 -18.99 -38.96 4.98
C GLU A 997 -18.70 -39.48 3.56
N LEU A 998 -18.87 -38.62 2.54
CA LEU A 998 -18.64 -38.98 1.14
C LEU A 998 -17.16 -39.33 0.87
N ARG A 999 -16.21 -38.58 1.44
CA ARG A 999 -14.77 -38.90 1.34
C ARG A 999 -14.43 -40.24 1.96
N LYS A 1000 -15.03 -40.62 3.10
CA LYS A 1000 -14.82 -41.94 3.72
C LYS A 1000 -15.35 -43.06 2.83
N LEU A 1001 -16.54 -42.90 2.25
CA LEU A 1001 -17.14 -43.86 1.31
C LEU A 1001 -16.24 -44.07 0.08
N CYS A 1002 -15.76 -42.99 -0.53
CA CYS A 1002 -14.97 -43.04 -1.76
C CYS A 1002 -13.49 -43.41 -1.54
N HIS A 1003 -12.97 -43.32 -0.31
CA HIS A 1003 -11.54 -43.49 -0.02
C HIS A 1003 -10.97 -44.81 -0.55
N GLY A 1004 -11.67 -45.94 -0.33
CA GLY A 1004 -11.22 -47.25 -0.81
C GLY A 1004 -11.17 -47.36 -2.33
N LEU A 1005 -12.06 -46.67 -3.05
CA LEU A 1005 -12.05 -46.56 -4.51
C LEU A 1005 -10.87 -45.72 -4.99
N PHE A 1006 -10.73 -44.50 -4.46
CA PHE A 1006 -9.68 -43.57 -4.88
C PHE A 1006 -8.29 -44.13 -4.61
N PHE A 1007 -8.08 -44.83 -3.49
CA PHE A 1007 -6.84 -45.51 -3.15
C PHE A 1007 -6.46 -46.62 -4.16
N ARG A 1008 -7.44 -47.41 -4.64
CA ARG A 1008 -7.19 -48.46 -5.66
C ARG A 1008 -6.75 -47.87 -7.00
N VAL A 1009 -7.31 -46.74 -7.41
CA VAL A 1009 -6.89 -46.00 -8.63
C VAL A 1009 -5.51 -45.37 -8.43
N GLU A 1010 -5.31 -44.64 -7.34
CA GLU A 1010 -4.08 -43.88 -7.07
C GLU A 1010 -2.84 -44.77 -6.99
N GLU A 1011 -2.95 -45.96 -6.40
CA GLU A 1011 -1.89 -46.97 -6.40
C GLU A 1011 -1.58 -47.46 -7.82
N ARG A 1012 -2.58 -47.88 -8.59
CA ARG A 1012 -2.41 -48.35 -9.98
C ARG A 1012 -1.78 -47.30 -10.88
N LYS A 1013 -2.18 -46.03 -10.73
CA LYS A 1013 -1.63 -44.90 -11.50
C LYS A 1013 -0.14 -44.65 -11.21
N LYS A 1014 0.31 -44.95 -9.99
CA LYS A 1014 1.71 -44.76 -9.53
C LYS A 1014 2.62 -45.95 -9.82
N TRP A 1015 2.10 -47.17 -9.96
CA TRP A 1015 2.93 -48.38 -10.13
C TRP A 1015 3.87 -48.34 -11.35
N PRO A 1016 3.49 -47.92 -12.56
CA PRO A 1016 4.38 -48.00 -13.73
C PRO A 1016 5.66 -47.17 -13.55
N GLU A 1017 5.52 -45.94 -13.08
CA GLU A 1017 6.63 -45.03 -12.79
C GLU A 1017 7.51 -45.58 -11.65
N ARG A 1018 6.89 -45.98 -10.53
CA ARG A 1018 7.64 -46.42 -9.34
C ARG A 1018 8.35 -47.76 -9.54
N LEU A 1019 7.75 -48.69 -10.27
CA LEU A 1019 8.40 -49.96 -10.63
C LEU A 1019 9.54 -49.72 -11.63
N SER A 1020 9.36 -48.84 -12.63
CA SER A 1020 10.43 -48.46 -13.55
C SER A 1020 11.61 -47.79 -12.82
N ALA A 1021 11.33 -46.87 -11.90
CA ALA A 1021 12.35 -46.21 -11.09
C ALA A 1021 13.10 -47.21 -10.17
N LEU A 1022 12.39 -48.18 -9.57
CA LEU A 1022 13.00 -49.25 -8.79
C LEU A 1022 13.85 -50.19 -9.68
N ASP A 1023 13.40 -50.54 -10.87
CA ASP A 1023 14.17 -51.37 -11.81
C ASP A 1023 15.44 -50.67 -12.30
N ASN A 1024 15.34 -49.38 -12.63
CA ASN A 1024 16.49 -48.57 -13.00
C ASN A 1024 17.51 -48.48 -11.85
N LEU A 1025 17.04 -48.31 -10.61
CA LEU A 1025 17.90 -48.31 -9.41
C LEU A 1025 18.52 -49.70 -9.15
N LEU A 1026 17.76 -50.80 -9.29
CA LEU A 1026 18.28 -52.16 -9.16
C LEU A 1026 19.35 -52.48 -10.22
N ASN A 1027 19.10 -52.10 -11.47
CA ASN A 1027 20.05 -52.26 -12.58
C ASN A 1027 21.33 -51.45 -12.33
N HIS A 1028 21.20 -50.17 -11.96
CA HIS A 1028 22.35 -49.32 -11.62
C HIS A 1028 23.14 -49.88 -10.42
N SER A 1029 22.46 -50.33 -9.38
CA SER A 1029 23.09 -50.94 -8.19
C SER A 1029 23.82 -52.25 -8.51
N SER A 1030 23.25 -53.10 -9.37
CA SER A 1030 23.89 -54.33 -9.85
C SER A 1030 25.12 -54.04 -10.72
N MET A 1031 25.04 -53.05 -11.60
CA MET A 1031 26.18 -52.62 -12.42
C MET A 1031 27.29 -51.98 -11.56
N PHE A 1032 26.93 -51.17 -10.56
CA PHE A 1032 27.88 -50.61 -9.59
C PHE A 1032 28.57 -51.72 -8.77
N LEU A 1033 27.82 -52.69 -8.24
CA LEU A 1033 28.38 -53.84 -7.51
C LEU A 1033 29.33 -54.69 -8.38
N LYS A 1034 28.97 -54.94 -9.65
CA LYS A 1034 29.85 -55.62 -10.61
C LYS A 1034 31.13 -54.82 -10.85
N GLY A 1035 31.00 -53.50 -11.07
CA GLY A 1035 32.14 -52.60 -11.22
C GLY A 1035 33.06 -52.59 -9.99
N ALA A 1036 32.48 -52.52 -8.79
CA ALA A 1036 33.18 -52.56 -7.51
C ALA A 1036 33.99 -53.86 -7.32
N ARG A 1037 33.43 -55.01 -7.68
CA ARG A 1037 34.12 -56.31 -7.64
C ARG A 1037 35.19 -56.49 -8.73
N LEU A 1038 35.10 -55.75 -9.82
CA LEU A 1038 36.10 -55.75 -10.91
C LEU A 1038 37.27 -54.78 -10.67
N ILE A 1039 37.28 -54.02 -9.56
CA ILE A 1039 38.45 -53.23 -9.15
C ILE A 1039 39.57 -54.19 -8.72
N PRO A 1040 40.78 -54.12 -9.31
CA PRO A 1040 41.89 -54.97 -8.91
C PRO A 1040 42.22 -54.85 -7.42
N GLU A 1041 42.54 -55.96 -6.76
CA GLU A 1041 42.76 -56.07 -5.30
C GLU A 1041 43.74 -55.02 -4.72
N MET A 1042 44.76 -54.66 -5.50
CA MET A 1042 45.74 -53.62 -5.14
C MET A 1042 45.16 -52.20 -5.04
N ASP A 1043 44.11 -51.90 -5.79
CA ASP A 1043 43.43 -50.59 -5.85
C ASP A 1043 41.99 -50.65 -5.25
N GLN A 1044 41.59 -51.76 -4.61
CA GLN A 1044 40.25 -51.96 -4.06
C GLN A 1044 39.92 -50.96 -2.91
N ILE A 1045 38.70 -50.42 -2.96
CA ILE A 1045 38.18 -49.34 -2.10
C ILE A 1045 37.10 -49.84 -1.13
N PHE A 1046 36.35 -50.86 -1.53
CA PHE A 1046 35.22 -51.42 -0.78
C PHE A 1046 35.65 -52.71 -0.07
N THR A 1047 35.09 -52.96 1.11
CA THR A 1047 35.29 -54.23 1.81
C THR A 1047 34.32 -55.29 1.32
N GLU A 1048 34.66 -56.57 1.41
CA GLU A 1048 33.74 -57.64 1.02
C GLU A 1048 32.45 -57.61 1.86
N VAL A 1049 32.50 -57.17 3.12
CA VAL A 1049 31.32 -56.98 3.97
C VAL A 1049 30.38 -55.90 3.42
N GLU A 1050 30.93 -54.80 2.88
CA GLU A 1050 30.14 -53.75 2.24
C GLU A 1050 29.54 -54.20 0.90
N MET A 1051 30.34 -54.91 0.07
CA MET A 1051 29.86 -55.42 -1.22
C MET A 1051 28.79 -56.51 -1.03
N THR A 1052 28.98 -57.44 -0.09
CA THR A 1052 27.96 -58.45 0.26
C THR A 1052 26.73 -57.85 0.95
N THR A 1053 26.87 -56.72 1.66
CA THR A 1053 25.71 -55.98 2.19
C THR A 1053 24.90 -55.34 1.07
N LEU A 1054 25.53 -54.67 0.10
CA LEU A 1054 24.83 -54.14 -1.07
C LEU A 1054 24.20 -55.26 -1.90
N GLU A 1055 24.93 -56.35 -2.16
CA GLU A 1055 24.42 -57.54 -2.85
C GLU A 1055 23.19 -58.12 -2.16
N LYS A 1056 23.23 -58.25 -0.84
CA LYS A 1056 22.09 -58.69 -0.04
C LYS A 1056 20.89 -57.74 -0.20
N VAL A 1057 21.08 -56.43 -0.11
CA VAL A 1057 19.99 -55.45 -0.26
C VAL A 1057 19.40 -55.45 -1.69
N ILE A 1058 20.24 -55.61 -2.72
CA ILE A 1058 19.79 -55.81 -4.11
C ILE A 1058 18.93 -57.08 -4.21
N ASN A 1059 19.42 -58.22 -3.72
CA ASN A 1059 18.76 -59.51 -3.83
C ASN A 1059 17.45 -59.56 -3.01
N GLU A 1060 17.44 -59.05 -1.77
CA GLU A 1060 16.25 -58.92 -0.93
C GLU A 1060 15.21 -57.94 -1.51
N THR A 1061 15.64 -56.96 -2.29
CA THR A 1061 14.74 -56.00 -2.96
C THR A 1061 14.17 -56.57 -4.24
N TRP A 1062 14.97 -57.25 -5.07
CA TRP A 1062 14.53 -57.95 -6.27
C TRP A 1062 13.59 -59.11 -5.94
N ALA A 1063 13.93 -59.94 -4.95
CA ALA A 1063 13.09 -61.04 -4.50
C ALA A 1063 11.76 -60.55 -3.92
N TRP A 1064 11.79 -59.50 -3.09
CA TRP A 1064 10.57 -58.85 -2.59
C TRP A 1064 9.71 -58.32 -3.73
N LYS A 1065 10.29 -57.55 -4.67
CA LYS A 1065 9.56 -56.94 -5.79
C LYS A 1065 8.81 -58.02 -6.58
N ASN A 1066 9.50 -59.09 -6.96
CA ASN A 1066 8.94 -60.16 -7.77
C ASN A 1066 7.89 -60.98 -6.99
N ALA A 1067 8.12 -61.26 -5.70
CA ALA A 1067 7.14 -61.94 -4.85
C ALA A 1067 5.86 -61.11 -4.70
N THR A 1068 5.97 -59.84 -4.31
CA THR A 1068 4.83 -58.95 -4.09
C THR A 1068 4.11 -58.59 -5.39
N MET A 1069 4.80 -58.50 -6.54
CA MET A 1069 4.14 -58.42 -7.85
C MET A 1069 3.38 -59.71 -8.20
N ALA A 1070 3.94 -60.88 -7.92
CA ALA A 1070 3.27 -62.17 -8.16
C ALA A 1070 2.13 -62.46 -7.17
N GLU A 1071 2.11 -61.83 -6.00
CA GLU A 1071 0.96 -61.77 -5.09
C GLU A 1071 -0.10 -60.80 -5.63
N GLN A 1072 0.29 -59.58 -6.01
CA GLN A 1072 -0.62 -58.58 -6.56
C GLN A 1072 -1.32 -59.04 -7.84
N ALA A 1073 -0.65 -59.83 -8.68
CA ALA A 1073 -1.21 -60.38 -9.92
C ALA A 1073 -2.29 -61.47 -9.69
N LYS A 1074 -2.45 -61.98 -8.46
CA LYS A 1074 -3.49 -62.95 -8.09
C LYS A 1074 -4.77 -62.30 -7.56
N LEU A 1075 -4.74 -61.00 -7.24
CA LEU A 1075 -5.84 -60.29 -6.61
C LEU A 1075 -6.71 -59.59 -7.67
N PRO A 1076 -8.05 -59.65 -7.57
CA PRO A 1076 -8.96 -58.87 -8.41
C PRO A 1076 -8.64 -57.38 -8.38
N ALA A 1077 -8.92 -56.67 -9.47
CA ALA A 1077 -8.67 -55.23 -9.55
C ALA A 1077 -9.49 -54.40 -8.54
N THR A 1078 -10.61 -54.96 -8.09
CA THR A 1078 -11.51 -54.44 -7.06
C THR A 1078 -11.01 -54.64 -5.63
N GLU A 1079 -10.02 -55.51 -5.36
CA GLU A 1079 -9.52 -55.73 -3.99
C GLU A 1079 -8.47 -54.69 -3.57
N LYS A 1080 -8.18 -54.62 -2.26
CA LYS A 1080 -7.14 -53.73 -1.76
C LYS A 1080 -5.76 -54.23 -2.24
N PRO A 1081 -4.92 -53.37 -2.84
CA PRO A 1081 -3.60 -53.78 -3.27
C PRO A 1081 -2.68 -54.20 -2.12
N VAL A 1082 -1.81 -55.17 -2.41
CA VAL A 1082 -0.70 -55.64 -1.57
C VAL A 1082 0.62 -55.05 -2.05
N LEU A 1083 0.77 -54.77 -3.34
CA LEU A 1083 1.86 -53.94 -3.86
C LEU A 1083 1.54 -52.48 -3.55
N LEU A 1084 2.11 -51.95 -2.47
CA LEU A 1084 1.93 -50.54 -2.09
C LEU A 1084 3.07 -49.67 -2.61
N SER A 1085 2.71 -48.55 -3.23
CA SER A 1085 3.61 -47.57 -3.81
C SER A 1085 4.57 -46.98 -2.77
N LYS A 1086 4.15 -46.93 -1.50
CA LYS A 1086 4.97 -46.54 -0.34
C LYS A 1086 6.05 -47.56 0.01
N ASP A 1087 5.76 -48.85 -0.16
CA ASP A 1087 6.73 -49.92 0.14
C ASP A 1087 7.78 -50.02 -0.97
N ILE A 1088 7.40 -49.70 -2.22
CA ILE A 1088 8.35 -49.47 -3.33
C ILE A 1088 9.31 -48.32 -2.97
N GLU A 1089 8.80 -47.16 -2.52
CA GLU A 1089 9.64 -46.04 -2.07
C GLU A 1089 10.59 -46.43 -0.92
N ALA A 1090 10.08 -47.13 0.10
CA ALA A 1090 10.89 -47.57 1.23
C ALA A 1090 12.03 -48.51 0.80
N LYS A 1091 11.78 -49.38 -0.19
CA LYS A 1091 12.79 -50.27 -0.79
C LYS A 1091 13.80 -49.50 -1.65
N MET A 1092 13.35 -48.52 -2.44
CA MET A 1092 14.23 -47.63 -3.20
C MET A 1092 15.16 -46.84 -2.26
N MET A 1093 14.62 -46.24 -1.19
CA MET A 1093 15.42 -45.49 -0.20
C MET A 1093 16.45 -46.39 0.52
N ALA A 1094 16.07 -47.63 0.85
CA ALA A 1094 16.99 -48.59 1.46
C ALA A 1094 18.15 -48.96 0.52
N LEU A 1095 17.87 -49.14 -0.77
CA LEU A 1095 18.87 -49.49 -1.78
C LEU A 1095 19.78 -48.31 -2.15
N ASP A 1096 19.22 -47.14 -2.43
CA ASP A 1096 20.01 -45.93 -2.75
C ASP A 1096 20.92 -45.54 -1.58
N ARG A 1097 20.48 -45.65 -0.32
CA ARG A 1097 21.33 -45.36 0.84
C ARG A 1097 22.65 -46.13 0.83
N GLU A 1098 22.62 -47.43 0.54
CA GLU A 1098 23.84 -48.25 0.47
C GLU A 1098 24.71 -47.88 -0.74
N VAL A 1099 24.08 -47.60 -1.90
CA VAL A 1099 24.79 -47.14 -3.10
C VAL A 1099 25.45 -45.77 -2.88
N GLN A 1100 24.77 -44.80 -2.28
CA GLN A 1100 25.32 -43.48 -1.96
C GLN A 1100 26.43 -43.56 -0.90
N TYR A 1101 26.30 -44.43 0.10
CA TYR A 1101 27.36 -44.68 1.08
C TYR A 1101 28.65 -45.13 0.38
N LEU A 1102 28.56 -46.10 -0.54
CA LEU A 1102 29.73 -46.58 -1.29
C LEU A 1102 30.22 -45.57 -2.33
N LEU A 1103 29.34 -44.88 -3.07
CA LEU A 1103 29.72 -43.80 -3.99
C LEU A 1103 30.47 -42.67 -3.26
N ASN A 1104 30.05 -42.30 -2.06
CA ASN A 1104 30.75 -41.28 -1.27
C ASN A 1104 32.07 -41.81 -0.71
N LYS A 1105 32.13 -43.08 -0.25
CA LYS A 1105 33.39 -43.73 0.11
C LYS A 1105 34.39 -43.76 -1.06
N ALA A 1106 33.92 -43.97 -2.29
CA ALA A 1106 34.73 -43.93 -3.50
C ALA A 1106 35.26 -42.51 -3.81
N LYS A 1107 34.42 -41.47 -3.73
CA LYS A 1107 34.81 -40.07 -3.95
C LYS A 1107 35.93 -39.60 -3.02
N PHE A 1108 36.01 -40.15 -1.80
CA PHE A 1108 37.02 -39.78 -0.79
C PHE A 1108 38.21 -40.75 -0.68
N ALA A 1109 38.28 -41.78 -1.53
CA ALA A 1109 39.39 -42.73 -1.53
C ALA A 1109 40.68 -42.13 -2.14
N LYS A 1110 41.81 -42.24 -1.41
CA LYS A 1110 43.13 -41.81 -1.91
C LYS A 1110 43.84 -42.98 -2.62
N PRO A 1111 44.39 -42.80 -3.84
CA PRO A 1111 45.05 -43.87 -4.59
C PRO A 1111 46.34 -44.35 -3.92
N ARG A 1112 46.63 -45.66 -4.02
CA ARG A 1112 47.85 -46.27 -3.47
C ARG A 1112 49.04 -46.08 -4.45
N PRO A 1113 50.28 -45.89 -3.94
CA PRO A 1113 51.44 -45.71 -4.80
C PRO A 1113 51.93 -47.05 -5.37
N ARG A 1114 51.95 -47.19 -6.70
CA ARG A 1114 52.48 -48.38 -7.39
C ARG A 1114 54.03 -48.39 -7.37
N PRO A 1115 54.69 -49.57 -7.25
CA PRO A 1115 56.14 -49.68 -7.40
C PRO A 1115 56.56 -49.42 -8.86
N LYS A 1116 57.84 -49.07 -9.07
CA LYS A 1116 58.44 -48.90 -10.39
C LYS A 1116 59.40 -50.05 -10.70
N ASP A 1117 59.41 -50.50 -11.95
CA ASP A 1117 60.62 -51.08 -12.55
C ASP A 1117 60.90 -50.53 -13.95
N LYS A 1118 61.96 -51.03 -14.60
CA LYS A 1118 62.88 -50.20 -15.40
C LYS A 1118 62.93 -50.52 -16.91
N ASN A 1119 63.50 -49.55 -17.63
CA ASN A 1119 63.98 -49.58 -19.02
C ASN A 1119 62.92 -49.62 -20.14
N GLY A 1120 63.14 -49.02 -21.31
CA GLY A 1120 64.33 -48.27 -21.79
C GLY A 1120 63.96 -47.05 -22.65
N THR A 1121 64.88 -46.08 -22.77
CA THR A 1121 64.62 -44.73 -23.30
C THR A 1121 65.57 -44.34 -24.43
N ARG A 1122 65.06 -43.79 -25.55
CA ARG A 1122 65.75 -42.82 -26.44
C ARG A 1122 64.78 -42.25 -27.48
N ALA A 1123 64.79 -40.98 -27.90
CA ALA A 1123 65.10 -39.67 -27.29
C ALA A 1123 64.41 -38.59 -28.17
N GLU A 1124 63.63 -37.64 -27.65
CA GLU A 1124 63.99 -36.22 -27.38
C GLU A 1124 64.16 -35.29 -28.63
N PRO A 1125 64.08 -33.94 -28.53
CA PRO A 1125 63.44 -33.02 -27.54
C PRO A 1125 62.61 -31.90 -28.27
N PRO A 1126 62.38 -30.68 -27.73
CA PRO A 1126 61.59 -30.33 -26.53
C PRO A 1126 60.49 -29.24 -26.73
N LEU A 1127 59.56 -29.16 -25.76
CA LEU A 1127 58.95 -27.97 -25.08
C LEU A 1127 58.80 -26.63 -25.85
N ASN A 1128 57.67 -25.90 -25.83
CA ASN A 1128 56.75 -25.54 -24.72
C ASN A 1128 55.36 -25.15 -25.31
N ALA A 1129 54.28 -24.84 -24.58
CA ALA A 1129 53.69 -25.28 -23.31
C ALA A 1129 52.66 -24.22 -22.85
N SER A 1130 51.44 -24.26 -23.41
CA SER A 1130 50.25 -23.49 -22.97
C SER A 1130 48.99 -24.37 -22.88
N ASP A 1131 47.81 -23.79 -22.58
CA ASP A 1131 46.98 -24.27 -21.45
C ASP A 1131 45.45 -23.97 -21.54
N GLN A 1132 44.78 -23.92 -20.38
CA GLN A 1132 43.50 -23.26 -20.06
C GLN A 1132 42.34 -23.33 -21.09
N ALA A 1133 41.30 -24.05 -20.69
CA ALA A 1133 39.89 -23.63 -20.67
C ALA A 1133 39.23 -23.07 -21.95
N GLU A 1134 38.23 -23.81 -22.45
CA GLU A 1134 37.22 -23.32 -23.39
C GLU A 1134 35.80 -23.77 -23.00
N LYS A 1135 34.79 -23.11 -23.57
CA LYS A 1135 33.34 -23.36 -23.47
C LYS A 1135 32.88 -23.85 -24.87
N VAL A 1136 31.99 -24.84 -25.09
CA VAL A 1136 30.54 -24.85 -24.75
C VAL A 1136 29.88 -23.58 -25.30
N ILE A 1137 29.20 -23.49 -26.46
CA ILE A 1137 28.63 -24.41 -27.50
C ILE A 1137 28.44 -23.56 -28.82
N PRO A 1138 27.77 -23.94 -29.94
CA PRO A 1138 27.36 -25.25 -30.55
C PRO A 1138 27.82 -25.40 -32.04
N PRO A 1139 27.40 -26.46 -32.80
CA PRO A 1139 27.69 -26.62 -34.23
C PRO A 1139 26.49 -26.34 -35.19
N PRO A 1140 26.74 -26.01 -36.47
CA PRO A 1140 25.74 -25.98 -37.57
C PRO A 1140 25.74 -27.28 -38.43
N GLY A 1141 24.79 -27.37 -39.38
CA GLY A 1141 24.88 -28.26 -40.58
C GLY A 1141 25.82 -27.67 -41.65
N GLU A 1142 25.89 -28.16 -42.89
CA GLU A 1142 25.16 -29.19 -43.68
C GLU A 1142 26.24 -30.02 -44.46
N THR A 1143 26.05 -31.06 -45.29
CA THR A 1143 25.19 -31.42 -46.45
C THR A 1143 25.33 -32.96 -46.70
N GLU A 1144 24.87 -33.70 -47.73
CA GLU A 1144 24.38 -33.46 -49.12
C GLU A 1144 23.19 -34.40 -49.50
N ASP A 1145 22.53 -34.10 -50.62
CA ASP A 1145 21.39 -34.84 -51.21
C ASP A 1145 21.80 -36.04 -52.11
N ALA A 1146 20.89 -37.00 -52.31
CA ALA A 1146 21.03 -38.06 -53.32
C ALA A 1146 19.69 -38.51 -53.96
N LYS A 1147 19.68 -38.75 -55.27
CA LYS A 1147 18.56 -39.18 -56.15
C LYS A 1147 19.14 -39.76 -57.47
N PRO A 1148 18.37 -40.48 -58.33
CA PRO A 1148 17.23 -41.38 -58.06
C PRO A 1148 17.17 -42.68 -58.94
N ILE A 1149 16.25 -43.61 -58.60
CA ILE A 1149 15.54 -44.60 -59.48
C ILE A 1149 16.34 -45.70 -60.24
N SER A 1150 16.00 -46.98 -59.98
CA SER A 1150 15.65 -48.00 -61.02
C SER A 1150 15.04 -49.30 -60.42
N GLU A 1151 14.14 -49.93 -61.19
CA GLU A 1151 13.54 -51.29 -61.03
C GLU A 1151 14.41 -52.36 -61.79
N PRO A 1152 14.13 -53.70 -61.89
CA PRO A 1152 12.82 -54.40 -61.85
C PRO A 1152 12.71 -55.89 -61.33
N GLU A 1153 11.47 -56.44 -61.31
CA GLU A 1153 11.02 -57.87 -61.51
C GLU A 1153 11.55 -59.06 -60.64
N LYS A 1154 10.88 -60.22 -60.43
CA LYS A 1154 9.59 -60.81 -60.91
C LYS A 1154 8.99 -61.92 -59.96
N GLU A 1155 7.66 -62.12 -60.01
CA GLU A 1155 6.79 -63.33 -59.76
C GLU A 1155 7.08 -64.39 -58.65
N THR A 1156 6.11 -64.79 -57.80
CA THR A 1156 5.13 -65.88 -58.09
C THR A 1156 4.02 -66.07 -57.02
N ARG A 1157 2.77 -66.41 -57.44
CA ARG A 1157 1.61 -67.15 -56.78
C ARG A 1157 1.24 -66.90 -55.28
N SER A 1158 -0.04 -66.98 -54.84
CA SER A 1158 -1.35 -67.32 -55.48
C SER A 1158 -2.55 -66.85 -54.62
N GLU A 1159 -3.74 -66.69 -55.22
CA GLU A 1159 -5.03 -66.36 -54.59
C GLU A 1159 -5.80 -67.60 -54.05
N PRO A 1160 -7.06 -67.47 -53.56
CA PRO A 1160 -8.21 -67.48 -54.47
C PRO A 1160 -9.28 -66.38 -54.24
N THR A 1161 -10.10 -66.14 -55.27
CA THR A 1161 -11.27 -65.25 -55.33
C THR A 1161 -12.61 -65.99 -55.20
N ASP A 1162 -13.71 -65.22 -55.10
CA ASP A 1162 -15.05 -65.41 -55.73
C ASP A 1162 -16.18 -64.87 -54.81
N ALA A 1163 -17.38 -64.42 -55.24
CA ALA A 1163 -17.94 -63.85 -56.49
C ALA A 1163 -19.45 -63.53 -56.23
N GLU A 1164 -20.21 -62.66 -56.92
CA GLU A 1164 -19.98 -61.39 -57.66
C GLU A 1164 -21.39 -60.70 -57.79
N PRO A 1165 -21.56 -59.35 -57.73
CA PRO A 1165 -22.89 -58.71 -57.74
C PRO A 1165 -23.27 -57.96 -59.04
N LEU A 1166 -24.28 -58.48 -59.75
CA LEU A 1166 -25.01 -57.79 -60.82
C LEU A 1166 -26.53 -58.03 -60.76
N GLU A 1167 -27.31 -56.96 -61.02
CA GLU A 1167 -28.59 -56.89 -61.79
C GLU A 1167 -29.47 -55.68 -61.32
N LEU A 1168 -30.44 -55.28 -62.15
CA LEU A 1168 -31.21 -54.02 -62.03
C LEU A 1168 -32.73 -54.26 -61.95
N GLY A 1169 -33.47 -53.40 -61.22
CA GLY A 1169 -34.95 -53.37 -61.27
C GLY A 1169 -35.62 -52.33 -60.35
N GLY A 1170 -36.62 -51.60 -60.90
CA GLY A 1170 -37.56 -50.72 -60.15
C GLY A 1170 -38.99 -51.31 -60.13
N PRO A 1171 -40.10 -50.52 -60.15
CA PRO A 1171 -40.21 -49.04 -60.16
C PRO A 1171 -41.38 -48.40 -59.33
N GLY A 1172 -41.51 -47.06 -59.37
CA GLY A 1172 -42.77 -46.29 -59.16
C GLY A 1172 -43.02 -45.65 -57.78
N ALA A 1173 -43.87 -44.62 -57.61
CA ALA A 1173 -44.52 -43.70 -58.57
C ALA A 1173 -45.08 -42.40 -57.88
N GLU A 1174 -45.47 -41.40 -58.70
CA GLU A 1174 -46.09 -40.07 -58.40
C GLU A 1174 -47.58 -40.13 -57.91
N PRO A 1175 -48.33 -39.03 -57.58
CA PRO A 1175 -48.25 -37.59 -57.98
C PRO A 1175 -48.43 -36.57 -56.78
N GLU A 1176 -48.56 -35.22 -56.88
CA GLU A 1176 -49.34 -34.30 -57.74
C GLU A 1176 -48.63 -33.00 -58.19
N GLN A 1177 -49.26 -32.27 -59.12
CA GLN A 1177 -48.76 -31.08 -59.83
C GLN A 1177 -49.66 -29.83 -59.65
N LYS A 1178 -49.10 -28.61 -59.80
CA LYS A 1178 -49.58 -27.57 -60.76
C LYS A 1178 -48.86 -26.19 -60.68
N GLU A 1179 -47.92 -26.01 -61.62
CA GLU A 1179 -47.88 -24.95 -62.66
C GLU A 1179 -47.87 -23.41 -62.35
N PRO A 1180 -47.36 -22.56 -63.29
CA PRO A 1180 -46.66 -21.29 -62.98
C PRO A 1180 -47.24 -20.10 -63.83
N PRO A 1181 -46.50 -19.17 -64.50
CA PRO A 1181 -45.16 -18.54 -64.34
C PRO A 1181 -45.27 -16.99 -64.18
N THR A 1182 -44.25 -16.10 -64.15
CA THR A 1182 -43.06 -15.87 -65.00
C THR A 1182 -42.11 -14.81 -64.38
N GLY A 1183 -40.85 -14.72 -64.85
CA GLY A 1183 -40.31 -13.41 -65.28
C GLY A 1183 -39.29 -12.62 -64.42
N GLN A 1184 -37.99 -12.86 -64.67
CA GLN A 1184 -36.88 -11.89 -64.67
C GLN A 1184 -36.21 -11.39 -63.35
N LYS A 1185 -34.92 -11.07 -63.50
CA LYS A 1185 -33.89 -10.63 -62.52
C LYS A 1185 -33.90 -9.08 -62.34
N PRO A 1186 -33.01 -8.39 -61.57
CA PRO A 1186 -31.83 -8.87 -60.78
C PRO A 1186 -31.61 -8.24 -59.38
N THR A 1187 -30.55 -8.72 -58.69
CA THR A 1187 -29.75 -8.03 -57.63
C THR A 1187 -30.45 -7.71 -56.29
N LEU A 1188 -29.76 -7.65 -55.14
CA LEU A 1188 -28.31 -7.62 -54.83
C LEU A 1188 -27.95 -8.59 -53.66
N LYS A 1189 -26.68 -8.65 -53.26
CA LYS A 1189 -26.18 -9.48 -52.15
C LYS A 1189 -26.19 -8.74 -50.80
N ASN A 1190 -26.09 -9.54 -49.73
CA ASN A 1190 -25.11 -9.50 -48.62
C ASN A 1190 -23.85 -8.60 -48.87
N ASP A 1191 -23.09 -8.13 -47.87
CA ASP A 1191 -22.65 -8.82 -46.65
C ASP A 1191 -22.59 -7.92 -45.39
N GLU A 1192 -22.53 -8.59 -44.24
CA GLU A 1192 -22.37 -8.02 -42.89
C GLU A 1192 -20.87 -7.87 -42.51
N LEU A 1193 -20.63 -7.57 -41.22
CA LEU A 1193 -19.35 -7.73 -40.51
C LEU A 1193 -19.06 -9.22 -40.21
#